data_AF-A0AA88SFZ4-F1
#
_entry.id   AF-A0AA88SFZ4-F1
#
_cell.length_a   1.000
_cell.length_b   1.000
_cell.length_c   1.000
_cell.angle_alpha   90.00
_cell.angle_beta   90.00
_cell.angle_gamma   90.00
#
_symmetry.space_group_name_H-M   'P 1'
#
loop_
_entity.id
_entity.type
_entity.pdbx_description
1 polymer ?
#
loop_
_entity_poly.entity_id
_entity_poly.type
_entity_poly.pdbx_seq_one_letter_code
_entity_poly.pdbx_strand_id
1 'polypeptide(L)'
;MARPSLLSLSLGFLLIFHGCVARQQQWQQENECQLQRINALEPNNRVEAEAGESQFWDWNNDQFQCAGVAMIRHVIRSKGLLLPSYTNTPSLVYIERGRGFHEVIFPGCAETFQSSQQSEQGREQEGQRFQQDRHQKIRHFREGDIVAIPAGAAHWLYNDGDKDLVAVVLLDTSNNANQLDRNPRRFFFAGNPQQEQEQEQQYGQQGRKRGQQEGCGNIFRGFDVETLAEAFNVDTETARKLRGENDERGHIVRVERGLQVIRPQMSREEQERQEQEQGRGNGLEETICSARLRENINDPSSADIYNPRAGRLTNVNSFNLPILRFLQLSAQRGVLHRNAIKAPHWNLNSHSVIYITRGDARIQIVDQRGEAVFDTQIREGQVVIAPQNYAVMKQAGNQGVEWVSFRTNDNAMISTLAGRTSAIRAIPVDVIANAYQISREEAQRLKFGREETILFGPSSSRSLLSLLLGCLLLFHGCVARQQQWQQQNECQIQRINALEPNDRVQAEAGESELWDWKNDQFQCAGVAVIRHRIQPKGLLLPSYTNAPLLVYIEQGRGFHEVIFPGCAETFQSSQQSQGQSQEGQRFQDRHQKIRHFREGDIVAIPAGAAHWLYNDGDRELIAVVLLDTSNNANQLDQNPRRFFFAGNPQKEQGQHGKKGGQQESCGNIFRGFDAEALAEAFNVDTETARKLQGENDQRGHIVRVERELQVIRPPMSREEQERQEQGQGRGSGNGLEETICSARLRENIDDPSRADIFNPDAGRLTNVNSFNLPILRLLQLSAERGVLHRNAIKAPHWNLNSHSVIYITRGDARIQIVDHRGEAVFDDEIRQGQIVVAPQNYAVVKQAGNQGVEWVSFMTNDNAMINTLAGRTSAMRGIPVDVIANAYQISREEAHKLKFNREETFLFGPSSRSGGRASA
;
A
#
# COMPACT_ATOMS: atom_id res chain seq x y z
N MET A 1 -3.85 -68.64 11.73
CA MET A 1 -4.61 -67.39 11.95
C MET A 1 -3.72 -66.43 12.74
N ALA A 2 -2.95 -65.58 12.05
CA ALA A 2 -2.19 -64.49 12.65
C ALA A 2 -2.93 -63.17 12.35
N ARG A 3 -3.13 -62.37 13.40
CA ARG A 3 -4.01 -61.20 13.44
C ARG A 3 -3.49 -60.02 12.58
N PRO A 4 -4.38 -59.30 11.87
CA PRO A 4 -4.04 -58.09 11.13
C PRO A 4 -4.23 -56.88 12.04
N SER A 5 -3.17 -56.39 12.67
CA SER A 5 -3.27 -55.18 13.51
C SER A 5 -2.03 -54.27 13.47
N LEU A 6 -1.09 -54.54 12.55
CA LEU A 6 0.13 -53.72 12.40
C LEU A 6 0.14 -52.83 11.14
N LEU A 7 -0.82 -53.00 10.22
CA LEU A 7 -0.91 -52.19 9.00
C LEU A 7 -1.75 -50.91 9.16
N SER A 8 -2.60 -50.77 10.18
CA SER A 8 -3.38 -49.54 10.39
C SER A 8 -2.63 -48.45 11.19
N LEU A 9 -1.58 -48.83 11.93
CA LEU A 9 -0.78 -47.91 12.74
C LEU A 9 0.28 -47.16 11.92
N SER A 10 0.76 -47.75 10.82
CA SER A 10 1.70 -47.08 9.90
C SER A 10 1.02 -46.06 8.98
N LEU A 11 -0.23 -46.30 8.56
CA LEU A 11 -1.02 -45.32 7.80
C LEU A 11 -1.44 -44.11 8.65
N GLY A 12 -1.73 -44.31 9.95
CA GLY A 12 -2.09 -43.23 10.86
C GLY A 12 -0.94 -42.24 11.13
N PHE A 13 0.31 -42.73 11.18
CA PHE A 13 1.48 -41.88 11.38
C PHE A 13 1.87 -41.05 10.14
N LEU A 14 1.62 -41.56 8.93
CA LEU A 14 1.88 -40.83 7.68
C LEU A 14 0.89 -39.66 7.46
N LEU A 15 -0.36 -39.79 7.92
CA LEU A 15 -1.38 -38.73 7.82
C LEU A 15 -1.12 -37.58 8.81
N ILE A 16 -0.60 -37.86 10.01
CA ILE A 16 -0.29 -36.83 11.02
C ILE A 16 0.96 -36.01 10.60
N PHE A 17 1.97 -36.66 10.00
CA PHE A 17 3.17 -35.95 9.54
C PHE A 17 2.96 -35.16 8.24
N HIS A 18 2.11 -35.60 7.32
CA HIS A 18 1.72 -34.77 6.15
C HIS A 18 0.80 -33.59 6.52
N GLY A 19 -0.02 -33.73 7.56
CA GLY A 19 -0.82 -32.62 8.10
C GLY A 19 0.02 -31.55 8.82
N CYS A 20 1.20 -31.89 9.35
CA CYS A 20 2.09 -30.93 10.01
C CYS A 20 2.94 -30.08 9.05
N VAL A 21 3.35 -30.62 7.90
CA VAL A 21 4.20 -29.88 6.93
C VAL A 21 3.40 -28.88 6.09
N ALA A 22 2.15 -29.19 5.74
CA ALA A 22 1.24 -28.23 5.09
C ALA A 22 0.86 -27.04 5.99
N ARG A 23 1.04 -27.18 7.32
CA ARG A 23 0.68 -26.18 8.33
C ARG A 23 1.74 -25.11 8.55
N GLN A 24 2.96 -25.28 8.01
CA GLN A 24 4.10 -24.38 8.24
C GLN A 24 4.17 -23.21 7.23
N GLN A 25 3.67 -23.39 6.01
CA GLN A 25 3.66 -22.34 4.96
C GLN A 25 2.61 -21.24 5.20
N GLN A 26 1.57 -21.51 5.99
CA GLN A 26 0.39 -20.65 6.07
C GLN A 26 0.48 -19.54 7.13
N TRP A 27 1.43 -19.63 8.06
CA TRP A 27 1.65 -18.66 9.15
C TRP A 27 2.55 -17.48 8.79
N GLN A 28 3.17 -17.48 7.61
CA GLN A 28 4.07 -16.38 7.25
C GLN A 28 3.32 -15.08 6.96
N GLN A 29 2.06 -15.09 6.48
CA GLN A 29 1.41 -13.92 5.85
C GLN A 29 0.82 -12.81 6.74
N GLU A 30 0.37 -13.07 7.99
CA GLU A 30 -0.37 -12.05 8.78
C GLU A 30 0.50 -11.00 9.50
N ASN A 31 1.77 -11.32 9.77
CA ASN A 31 2.70 -10.45 10.50
C ASN A 31 4.01 -10.24 9.72
N GLU A 32 3.98 -10.43 8.40
CA GLU A 32 5.18 -10.35 7.54
C GLU A 32 5.97 -9.07 7.78
N CYS A 33 5.27 -7.96 8.05
CA CYS A 33 5.87 -6.66 8.24
C CYS A 33 6.03 -6.24 9.70
N GLN A 34 5.84 -7.13 10.69
CA GLN A 34 6.21 -6.87 12.09
C GLN A 34 7.71 -7.08 12.33
N LEU A 35 8.53 -6.30 11.63
CA LEU A 35 9.99 -6.43 11.68
C LEU A 35 10.53 -5.83 12.98
N GLN A 36 11.02 -6.68 13.89
CA GLN A 36 11.67 -6.23 15.13
C GLN A 36 13.07 -5.66 14.89
N ARG A 37 13.73 -6.10 13.81
CA ARG A 37 15.06 -5.66 13.41
C ARG A 37 15.19 -5.75 11.90
N ILE A 38 15.70 -4.68 11.32
CA ILE A 38 16.11 -4.58 9.93
C ILE A 38 17.64 -4.64 9.88
N ASN A 39 18.21 -5.19 8.81
CA ASN A 39 19.66 -5.30 8.64
C ASN A 39 20.06 -4.89 7.23
N ALA A 40 21.29 -4.39 7.07
CA ALA A 40 21.89 -4.19 5.75
C ALA A 40 22.22 -5.57 5.17
N LEU A 41 21.75 -5.82 3.96
CA LEU A 41 21.81 -7.11 3.29
C LEU A 41 22.78 -7.04 2.11
N GLU A 42 23.63 -8.05 2.01
CA GLU A 42 24.49 -8.32 0.87
C GLU A 42 23.97 -9.56 0.14
N PRO A 43 24.31 -9.75 -1.15
CA PRO A 43 24.05 -11.00 -1.81
C PRO A 43 24.71 -12.13 -1.02
N ASN A 44 23.95 -13.15 -0.66
CA ASN A 44 24.47 -14.27 0.12
C ASN A 44 24.79 -15.49 -0.75
N ASN A 45 24.61 -15.36 -2.06
CA ASN A 45 24.64 -16.46 -2.98
C ASN A 45 25.06 -16.00 -4.39
N ARG A 46 25.75 -16.87 -5.12
CA ARG A 46 26.39 -16.57 -6.41
C ARG A 46 26.36 -17.78 -7.33
N VAL A 47 26.00 -17.54 -8.59
CA VAL A 47 26.00 -18.51 -9.69
C VAL A 47 26.99 -18.05 -10.75
N GLU A 48 27.95 -18.90 -11.09
CA GLU A 48 28.91 -18.66 -12.16
C GLU A 48 28.35 -19.06 -13.52
N ALA A 49 28.82 -18.36 -14.55
CA ALA A 49 28.58 -18.71 -15.95
C ALA A 49 29.83 -18.39 -16.78
N GLU A 50 29.87 -18.88 -18.02
CA GLU A 50 31.02 -18.74 -18.92
C GLU A 50 31.49 -17.28 -19.07
N ALA A 51 30.56 -16.34 -19.25
CA ALA A 51 30.85 -14.93 -19.49
C ALA A 51 30.35 -13.99 -18.39
N GLY A 52 30.15 -14.49 -17.17
CA GLY A 52 29.70 -13.63 -16.06
C GLY A 52 29.30 -14.40 -14.82
N GLU A 53 28.61 -13.71 -13.93
CA GLU A 53 28.03 -14.28 -12.71
C GLU A 53 26.71 -13.59 -12.37
N SER A 54 25.93 -14.22 -11.51
CA SER A 54 24.72 -13.62 -10.92
C SER A 54 24.71 -13.84 -9.42
N GLN A 55 24.46 -12.76 -8.70
CA GLN A 55 24.45 -12.71 -7.25
C GLN A 55 23.03 -12.50 -6.76
N PHE A 56 22.61 -13.28 -5.78
CA PHE A 56 21.24 -13.29 -5.28
C PHE A 56 21.20 -12.86 -3.82
N TRP A 57 20.20 -12.06 -3.49
CA TRP A 57 19.79 -11.85 -2.11
C TRP A 57 18.77 -12.92 -1.73
N ASP A 58 18.81 -13.35 -0.48
CA ASP A 58 17.82 -14.27 0.07
C ASP A 58 16.45 -13.60 0.16
N TRP A 59 15.58 -13.91 -0.79
CA TRP A 59 14.23 -13.36 -0.80
C TRP A 59 13.36 -13.92 0.34
N ASN A 60 13.74 -15.02 1.00
CA ASN A 60 13.04 -15.49 2.21
C ASN A 60 13.36 -14.67 3.45
N ASN A 61 14.32 -13.74 3.37
CA ASN A 61 14.53 -12.80 4.45
C ASN A 61 13.23 -12.04 4.72
N ASP A 62 12.86 -11.91 5.99
CA ASP A 62 11.61 -11.25 6.42
C ASP A 62 11.44 -9.86 5.80
N GLN A 63 12.53 -9.12 5.56
CA GLN A 63 12.48 -7.81 4.91
C GLN A 63 12.03 -7.88 3.44
N PHE A 64 12.50 -8.88 2.69
CA PHE A 64 12.12 -9.10 1.28
C PHE A 64 10.70 -9.66 1.19
N GLN A 65 10.31 -10.55 2.11
CA GLN A 65 8.95 -11.07 2.22
C GLN A 65 7.94 -9.97 2.54
N CYS A 66 8.23 -9.13 3.54
CA CYS A 66 7.41 -7.95 3.88
C CYS A 66 7.24 -7.00 2.68
N ALA A 67 8.32 -6.71 1.96
CA ALA A 67 8.24 -5.83 0.80
C ALA A 67 7.64 -6.48 -0.45
N GLY A 68 7.46 -7.81 -0.46
CA GLY A 68 6.97 -8.54 -1.63
C GLY A 68 7.90 -8.45 -2.83
N VAL A 69 9.22 -8.48 -2.61
CA VAL A 69 10.23 -8.30 -3.67
C VAL A 69 11.38 -9.31 -3.59
N ALA A 70 12.08 -9.49 -4.71
CA ALA A 70 13.35 -10.18 -4.78
C ALA A 70 14.38 -9.34 -5.55
N MET A 71 15.67 -9.58 -5.33
CA MET A 71 16.74 -8.80 -5.95
C MET A 71 17.88 -9.68 -6.48
N ILE A 72 18.39 -9.32 -7.66
CA ILE A 72 19.46 -10.02 -8.36
C ILE A 72 20.49 -9.00 -8.86
N ARG A 73 21.78 -9.33 -8.82
CA ARG A 73 22.85 -8.53 -9.40
C ARG A 73 23.64 -9.36 -10.40
N HIS A 74 23.54 -9.00 -11.68
CA HIS A 74 24.28 -9.62 -12.77
C HIS A 74 25.60 -8.87 -13.01
N VAL A 75 26.69 -9.61 -13.19
CA VAL A 75 27.96 -9.09 -13.70
C VAL A 75 28.30 -9.83 -14.99
N ILE A 76 28.24 -9.12 -16.11
CA ILE A 76 28.37 -9.69 -17.46
C ILE A 76 29.65 -9.15 -18.06
N ARG A 77 30.61 -10.04 -18.34
CA ARG A 77 31.91 -9.69 -18.93
C ARG A 77 31.73 -9.15 -20.35
N SER A 78 32.76 -8.47 -20.87
CA SER A 78 32.75 -8.02 -22.27
C SER A 78 32.44 -9.18 -23.22
N LYS A 79 31.55 -8.92 -24.18
CA LYS A 79 30.98 -9.89 -25.13
C LYS A 79 30.14 -11.01 -24.48
N GLY A 80 29.68 -10.82 -23.25
CA GLY A 80 28.75 -11.72 -22.58
C GLY A 80 27.30 -11.46 -23.02
N LEU A 81 26.55 -12.54 -23.22
CA LEU A 81 25.11 -12.55 -23.52
C LEU A 81 24.38 -13.22 -22.36
N LEU A 82 23.57 -12.45 -21.63
CA LEU A 82 22.55 -13.02 -20.74
C LEU A 82 21.47 -13.65 -21.61
N LEU A 83 21.27 -14.95 -21.47
CA LEU A 83 20.40 -15.73 -22.33
C LEU A 83 18.93 -15.29 -22.23
N PRO A 84 18.14 -15.44 -23.32
CA PRO A 84 16.73 -15.09 -23.31
C PRO A 84 15.93 -15.83 -22.24
N SER A 85 15.21 -15.05 -21.43
CA SER A 85 14.34 -15.57 -20.38
C SER A 85 13.18 -14.62 -20.07
N TYR A 86 12.14 -15.12 -19.41
CA TYR A 86 11.06 -14.32 -18.84
C TYR A 86 10.85 -14.67 -17.37
N THR A 87 10.21 -13.77 -16.62
CA THR A 87 9.90 -13.95 -15.20
C THR A 87 8.40 -13.93 -14.95
N ASN A 88 7.91 -14.59 -13.89
CA ASN A 88 6.51 -14.50 -13.47
C ASN A 88 6.13 -13.14 -12.85
N THR A 89 7.11 -12.30 -12.56
CA THR A 89 6.96 -11.01 -11.91
C THR A 89 7.44 -9.87 -12.81
N PRO A 90 6.85 -8.67 -12.73
CA PRO A 90 7.43 -7.50 -13.37
C PRO A 90 8.76 -7.11 -12.70
N SER A 91 9.61 -6.43 -13.45
CA SER A 91 10.95 -6.08 -12.97
C SER A 91 11.45 -4.72 -13.43
N LEU A 92 12.30 -4.12 -12.60
CA LEU A 92 13.12 -2.95 -12.93
C LEU A 92 14.60 -3.33 -12.90
N VAL A 93 15.30 -3.01 -13.99
CA VAL A 93 16.75 -3.23 -14.12
C VAL A 93 17.46 -1.89 -14.09
N TYR A 94 18.28 -1.66 -13.07
CA TYR A 94 19.19 -0.53 -12.99
C TYR A 94 20.56 -0.93 -13.54
N ILE A 95 21.02 -0.22 -14.58
CA ILE A 95 22.37 -0.40 -15.11
C ILE A 95 23.36 0.40 -14.25
N GLU A 96 24.02 -0.30 -13.33
CA GLU A 96 25.00 0.29 -12.40
C GLU A 96 26.28 0.71 -13.11
N ARG A 97 26.74 -0.08 -14.08
CA ARG A 97 27.99 0.18 -14.82
C ARG A 97 27.97 -0.50 -16.17
N GLY A 98 28.59 0.13 -17.18
CA GLY A 98 28.77 -0.48 -18.50
C GLY A 98 27.75 0.01 -19.53
N ARG A 99 27.74 -0.65 -20.69
CA ARG A 99 26.82 -0.36 -21.80
C ARG A 99 26.57 -1.62 -22.61
N GLY A 100 25.50 -1.60 -23.38
CA GLY A 100 25.12 -2.72 -24.21
C GLY A 100 23.82 -2.45 -24.95
N PHE A 101 23.16 -3.53 -25.32
CA PHE A 101 21.82 -3.48 -25.87
C PHE A 101 21.01 -4.69 -25.42
N HIS A 102 19.70 -4.51 -25.36
CA HIS A 102 18.75 -5.49 -24.91
C HIS A 102 17.54 -5.51 -25.84
N GLU A 103 16.82 -6.62 -25.83
CA GLU A 103 15.52 -6.74 -26.47
C GLU A 103 14.52 -7.17 -25.40
N VAL A 104 13.30 -6.63 -25.49
CA VAL A 104 12.13 -7.15 -24.79
C VAL A 104 11.14 -7.52 -25.88
N ILE A 105 10.79 -8.79 -25.93
CA ILE A 105 9.92 -9.37 -26.94
C ILE A 105 8.47 -9.12 -26.52
N PHE A 106 7.72 -8.41 -27.36
CA PHE A 106 6.28 -8.25 -27.21
C PHE A 106 5.56 -9.25 -28.13
N PRO A 107 4.91 -10.29 -27.58
CA PRO A 107 4.18 -11.26 -28.39
C PRO A 107 3.12 -10.58 -29.26
N GLY A 108 3.10 -10.91 -30.55
CA GLY A 108 2.15 -10.35 -31.52
C GLY A 108 2.62 -9.05 -32.20
N CYS A 109 3.76 -8.48 -31.82
CA CYS A 109 4.42 -7.39 -32.55
C CYS A 109 5.33 -7.95 -33.66
N ALA A 110 5.37 -7.25 -34.79
CA ALA A 110 6.15 -7.62 -35.95
C ALA A 110 7.65 -7.30 -35.79
N GLU A 111 8.49 -8.00 -36.56
CA GLU A 111 9.91 -7.72 -36.68
C GLU A 111 10.14 -6.46 -37.51
N THR A 112 10.20 -5.30 -36.83
CA THR A 112 10.37 -3.99 -37.46
C THR A 112 11.81 -3.69 -37.88
N PHE A 113 12.80 -4.45 -37.39
CA PHE A 113 14.19 -4.32 -37.80
C PHE A 113 14.50 -5.38 -38.85
N GLN A 114 14.73 -4.97 -40.09
CA GLN A 114 14.92 -5.86 -41.24
C GLN A 114 16.13 -5.43 -42.05
N SER A 115 16.89 -6.39 -42.56
CA SER A 115 17.99 -6.15 -43.49
C SER A 115 17.44 -5.71 -44.86
N SER A 116 17.82 -4.50 -45.32
CA SER A 116 17.38 -3.97 -46.62
C SER A 116 18.09 -4.65 -47.79
N GLN A 117 17.34 -5.14 -48.79
CA GLN A 117 17.86 -5.73 -50.04
C GLN A 117 18.56 -4.71 -50.99
N GLN A 118 18.85 -3.47 -50.56
CA GLN A 118 19.31 -2.37 -51.43
C GLN A 118 20.78 -1.97 -51.22
N SER A 119 21.70 -2.93 -51.18
CA SER A 119 23.15 -2.68 -51.23
C SER A 119 23.85 -3.41 -52.38
N GLU A 120 23.22 -3.48 -53.56
CA GLU A 120 23.85 -3.99 -54.78
C GLU A 120 24.53 -2.93 -55.68
N GLN A 121 24.68 -1.67 -55.23
CA GLN A 121 25.49 -0.70 -55.96
C GLN A 121 26.51 0.01 -55.07
N GLY A 122 27.70 -0.58 -55.01
CA GLY A 122 28.94 0.18 -54.79
C GLY A 122 29.75 -0.15 -53.54
N ARG A 123 30.40 -1.31 -53.51
CA ARG A 123 31.87 -1.48 -53.33
C ARG A 123 32.19 -2.92 -52.97
N GLU A 124 32.92 -3.57 -53.86
CA GLU A 124 33.63 -4.82 -53.60
C GLU A 124 34.68 -4.58 -52.49
N GLN A 125 34.43 -5.14 -51.31
CA GLN A 125 35.47 -5.59 -50.39
C GLN A 125 34.97 -6.87 -49.69
N GLU A 126 35.81 -7.89 -49.76
CA GLU A 126 35.52 -9.28 -49.41
C GLU A 126 35.08 -9.47 -47.94
N GLY A 127 34.01 -10.26 -47.75
CA GLY A 127 33.98 -11.24 -46.66
C GLY A 127 33.02 -11.00 -45.48
N GLN A 128 31.71 -10.87 -45.72
CA GLN A 128 30.65 -11.53 -44.90
C GLN A 128 29.28 -11.33 -45.56
N ARG A 129 28.73 -12.41 -46.15
CA ARG A 129 27.32 -12.45 -46.56
C ARG A 129 26.47 -12.32 -45.30
N PHE A 130 25.89 -11.15 -45.06
CA PHE A 130 24.79 -11.02 -44.10
C PHE A 130 23.63 -11.88 -44.65
N GLN A 131 23.26 -12.94 -43.93
CA GLN A 131 21.99 -13.62 -44.18
C GLN A 131 20.86 -12.62 -43.90
N GLN A 132 19.75 -12.72 -44.65
CA GLN A 132 18.58 -11.88 -44.42
C GLN A 132 18.04 -12.15 -43.00
N ASP A 133 18.20 -11.18 -42.10
CA ASP A 133 17.71 -11.24 -40.72
C ASP A 133 16.56 -10.26 -40.49
N ARG A 134 15.69 -10.58 -39.52
CA ARG A 134 14.56 -9.78 -39.03
C ARG A 134 14.33 -10.07 -37.55
N HIS A 135 14.23 -9.04 -36.73
CA HIS A 135 13.88 -9.17 -35.31
C HIS A 135 13.11 -7.94 -34.78
N GLN A 136 12.64 -7.96 -33.53
CA GLN A 136 11.97 -6.81 -32.93
C GLN A 136 12.99 -5.72 -32.54
N LYS A 137 12.47 -4.60 -32.03
CA LYS A 137 13.26 -3.41 -31.69
C LYS A 137 14.25 -3.73 -30.56
N ILE A 138 15.54 -3.71 -30.90
CA ILE A 138 16.65 -3.70 -29.95
C ILE A 138 16.85 -2.28 -29.41
N ARG A 139 17.11 -2.16 -28.11
CA ARG A 139 17.34 -0.89 -27.42
C ARG A 139 18.73 -0.86 -26.82
N HIS A 140 19.45 0.24 -27.01
CA HIS A 140 20.72 0.46 -26.33
C HIS A 140 20.47 0.87 -24.89
N PHE A 141 21.33 0.41 -23.98
CA PHE A 141 21.36 0.89 -22.61
C PHE A 141 22.78 1.31 -22.20
N ARG A 142 22.85 2.14 -21.17
CA ARG A 142 24.09 2.61 -20.55
C ARG A 142 23.92 2.75 -19.04
N GLU A 143 25.03 2.96 -18.36
CA GLU A 143 25.07 3.35 -16.96
C GLU A 143 24.02 4.43 -16.64
N GLY A 144 23.18 4.13 -15.65
CA GLY A 144 22.07 4.97 -15.23
C GLY A 144 20.72 4.67 -15.85
N ASP A 145 20.61 3.77 -16.81
CA ASP A 145 19.30 3.41 -17.34
C ASP A 145 18.53 2.56 -16.32
N ILE A 146 17.26 2.92 -16.10
CA ILE A 146 16.24 2.08 -15.50
C ILE A 146 15.46 1.46 -16.65
N VAL A 147 15.47 0.14 -16.76
CA VAL A 147 14.74 -0.63 -17.77
C VAL A 147 13.57 -1.35 -17.12
N ALA A 148 12.37 -1.17 -17.67
CA ALA A 148 11.11 -1.72 -17.19
C ALA A 148 10.69 -2.93 -18.02
N ILE A 149 10.50 -4.09 -17.38
CA ILE A 149 10.19 -5.36 -18.06
C ILE A 149 8.92 -5.96 -17.43
N PRO A 150 7.83 -6.15 -18.20
CA PRO A 150 6.62 -6.83 -17.74
C PRO A 150 6.83 -8.30 -17.34
N ALA A 151 5.98 -8.80 -16.45
CA ALA A 151 5.86 -10.24 -16.20
C ALA A 151 5.52 -10.98 -17.52
N GLY A 152 6.18 -12.12 -17.76
CA GLY A 152 5.99 -12.94 -18.96
C GLY A 152 6.67 -12.41 -20.22
N ALA A 153 7.21 -11.18 -20.23
CA ALA A 153 7.92 -10.65 -21.38
C ALA A 153 9.35 -11.20 -21.44
N ALA A 154 9.65 -11.95 -22.51
CA ALA A 154 10.97 -12.49 -22.73
C ALA A 154 11.97 -11.39 -23.08
N HIS A 155 13.16 -11.47 -22.49
CA HIS A 155 14.21 -10.50 -22.70
C HIS A 155 15.59 -11.14 -22.64
N TRP A 156 16.54 -10.51 -23.31
CA TRP A 156 17.96 -10.84 -23.25
C TRP A 156 18.80 -9.57 -23.25
N LEU A 157 20.04 -9.68 -22.80
CA LEU A 157 20.93 -8.54 -22.66
C LEU A 157 22.35 -8.89 -23.10
N TYR A 158 22.98 -8.02 -23.89
CA TYR A 158 24.33 -8.23 -24.39
C TYR A 158 25.26 -7.08 -24.02
N ASN A 159 26.44 -7.41 -23.51
CA ASN A 159 27.51 -6.45 -23.21
C ASN A 159 28.41 -6.26 -24.45
N ASP A 160 28.22 -5.13 -25.14
CA ASP A 160 29.08 -4.72 -26.26
C ASP A 160 30.20 -3.74 -25.87
N GLY A 161 30.32 -3.44 -24.57
CA GLY A 161 31.38 -2.61 -24.02
C GLY A 161 32.65 -3.39 -23.71
N ASP A 162 33.74 -2.64 -23.50
CA ASP A 162 35.05 -3.19 -23.14
C ASP A 162 35.19 -3.46 -21.63
N LYS A 163 34.21 -3.04 -20.82
CA LYS A 163 34.17 -3.20 -19.36
C LYS A 163 33.05 -4.16 -18.97
N ASP A 164 33.17 -4.76 -17.79
CA ASP A 164 32.10 -5.55 -17.22
C ASP A 164 30.84 -4.69 -17.00
N LEU A 165 29.74 -5.20 -17.51
CA LEU A 165 28.40 -4.66 -17.31
C LEU A 165 27.86 -5.17 -15.98
N VAL A 166 27.36 -4.25 -15.16
CA VAL A 166 26.71 -4.57 -13.90
C VAL A 166 25.28 -4.09 -13.93
N ALA A 167 24.33 -5.02 -13.72
CA ALA A 167 22.90 -4.75 -13.73
C ALA A 167 22.27 -5.26 -12.43
N VAL A 168 21.55 -4.38 -11.73
CA VAL A 168 20.81 -4.70 -10.50
C VAL A 168 19.33 -4.77 -10.84
N VAL A 169 18.70 -5.91 -10.56
CA VAL A 169 17.32 -6.24 -10.94
C VAL A 169 16.46 -6.35 -9.69
N LEU A 170 15.37 -5.58 -9.63
CA LEU A 170 14.29 -5.78 -8.67
C LEU A 170 13.15 -6.56 -9.34
N LEU A 171 12.66 -7.61 -8.68
CA LEU A 171 11.46 -8.38 -9.04
C LEU A 171 10.36 -8.07 -8.02
N ASP A 172 9.15 -7.71 -8.47
CA ASP A 172 7.99 -7.50 -7.58
C ASP A 172 7.13 -8.77 -7.51
N THR A 173 7.39 -9.58 -6.48
CA THR A 173 6.77 -10.90 -6.30
C THR A 173 5.34 -10.80 -5.78
N SER A 174 4.96 -9.69 -5.17
CA SER A 174 3.59 -9.41 -4.69
C SER A 174 2.69 -8.77 -5.75
N ASN A 175 3.23 -8.41 -6.91
CA ASN A 175 2.48 -7.74 -7.95
C ASN A 175 1.28 -8.56 -8.44
N ASN A 176 0.16 -7.89 -8.72
CA ASN A 176 -1.05 -8.54 -9.25
C ASN A 176 -0.84 -9.23 -10.62
N ALA A 177 0.21 -8.86 -11.37
CA ALA A 177 0.59 -9.56 -12.60
C ALA A 177 1.17 -10.96 -12.33
N ASN A 178 1.71 -11.22 -11.13
CA ASN A 178 2.18 -12.54 -10.72
C ASN A 178 1.03 -13.36 -10.13
N GLN A 179 0.43 -14.22 -10.95
CA GLN A 179 -0.71 -15.07 -10.55
C GLN A 179 -0.31 -16.44 -9.99
N LEU A 180 0.99 -16.69 -9.80
CA LEU A 180 1.47 -17.97 -9.27
C LEU A 180 1.49 -17.94 -7.74
N ASP A 181 2.64 -17.60 -7.17
CA ASP A 181 2.87 -17.42 -5.75
C ASP A 181 4.04 -16.44 -5.56
N ARG A 182 4.40 -16.13 -4.31
CA ARG A 182 5.45 -15.13 -4.00
C ARG A 182 6.88 -15.56 -4.37
N ASN A 183 7.09 -16.75 -4.95
CA ASN A 183 8.42 -17.16 -5.37
C ASN A 183 8.79 -16.55 -6.73
N PRO A 184 9.95 -15.87 -6.84
CA PRO A 184 10.47 -15.43 -8.12
C PRO A 184 10.88 -16.66 -8.94
N ARG A 185 10.55 -16.67 -10.24
CA ARG A 185 10.90 -17.72 -11.18
C ARG A 185 11.41 -17.14 -12.48
N ARG A 186 12.50 -17.69 -12.99
CA ARG A 186 13.04 -17.36 -14.31
C ARG A 186 12.94 -18.56 -15.27
N PHE A 187 12.25 -18.34 -16.38
CA PHE A 187 12.02 -19.33 -17.42
C PHE A 187 12.95 -19.03 -18.60
N PHE A 188 13.99 -19.83 -18.76
CA PHE A 188 14.97 -19.67 -19.85
C PHE A 188 14.51 -20.33 -21.14
N PHE A 189 14.80 -19.70 -22.28
CA PHE A 189 14.60 -20.29 -23.61
C PHE A 189 15.82 -21.04 -24.15
N ALA A 190 17.00 -20.80 -23.58
CA ALA A 190 18.24 -21.37 -24.07
C ALA A 190 19.21 -21.67 -22.92
N GLY A 191 20.24 -22.45 -23.22
CA GLY A 191 21.25 -22.87 -22.24
C GLY A 191 20.73 -23.91 -21.25
N ASN A 192 21.55 -24.19 -20.24
CA ASN A 192 21.24 -25.15 -19.18
C ASN A 192 21.56 -24.55 -17.81
N PRO A 193 20.72 -23.63 -17.31
CA PRO A 193 20.98 -22.86 -16.10
C PRO A 193 20.58 -23.63 -14.83
N GLN A 194 21.01 -24.90 -14.73
CA GLN A 194 20.67 -25.80 -13.62
C GLN A 194 20.95 -25.17 -12.25
N GLN A 195 22.13 -24.55 -12.09
CA GLN A 195 22.55 -23.98 -10.82
C GLN A 195 21.73 -22.75 -10.38
N GLU A 196 21.28 -21.93 -11.33
CA GLU A 196 20.43 -20.77 -11.05
C GLU A 196 19.01 -21.20 -10.64
N GLN A 197 18.44 -22.16 -11.37
CA GLN A 197 17.10 -22.67 -11.08
C GLN A 197 17.05 -23.54 -9.80
N GLU A 198 18.09 -24.31 -9.51
CA GLU A 198 18.22 -25.04 -8.24
C GLU A 198 18.25 -24.08 -7.05
N GLN A 199 18.84 -22.90 -7.19
CA GLN A 199 18.82 -21.87 -6.15
C GLN A 199 17.45 -21.21 -6.03
N GLU A 200 16.80 -20.83 -7.14
CA GLU A 200 15.41 -20.35 -7.16
C GLU A 200 14.46 -21.31 -6.41
N GLN A 201 14.70 -22.62 -6.48
CA GLN A 201 13.90 -23.64 -5.79
C GLN A 201 14.35 -23.94 -4.35
N GLN A 202 15.66 -23.88 -4.05
CA GLN A 202 16.21 -24.21 -2.73
C GLN A 202 15.70 -23.26 -1.64
N TYR A 203 15.45 -22.00 -1.99
CA TYR A 203 14.81 -21.03 -1.11
C TYR A 203 13.26 -21.16 -1.18
N GLY A 204 12.65 -21.63 -2.26
CA GLY A 204 11.19 -21.83 -2.36
C GLY A 204 10.58 -22.96 -1.50
N GLN A 205 11.38 -23.89 -0.96
CA GLN A 205 10.86 -25.01 -0.14
C GLN A 205 11.75 -25.37 1.06
N GLN A 206 11.42 -24.86 2.25
CA GLN A 206 11.78 -25.57 3.49
C GLN A 206 10.81 -26.75 3.69
N GLY A 207 11.24 -27.95 3.29
CA GLY A 207 10.70 -29.19 3.85
C GLY A 207 10.03 -30.18 2.89
N ARG A 208 10.80 -30.76 1.95
CA ARG A 208 10.60 -32.17 1.56
C ARG A 208 11.91 -32.77 1.07
N LYS A 209 12.39 -33.79 1.79
CA LYS A 209 13.57 -34.58 1.40
C LYS A 209 13.28 -35.43 0.16
N ARG A 210 14.25 -35.44 -0.75
CA ARG A 210 14.67 -36.56 -1.62
C ARG A 210 13.54 -37.34 -2.31
N GLY A 211 13.17 -36.90 -3.50
CA GLY A 211 12.54 -37.72 -4.55
C GLY A 211 12.91 -37.11 -5.90
N GLN A 212 13.58 -37.89 -6.76
CA GLN A 212 14.00 -37.59 -8.14
C GLN A 212 14.24 -36.11 -8.50
N GLN A 213 15.54 -35.76 -8.48
CA GLN A 213 16.09 -34.52 -8.97
C GLN A 213 15.91 -34.47 -10.51
N GLU A 214 14.74 -34.02 -10.99
CA GLU A 214 14.56 -33.68 -12.40
C GLU A 214 15.41 -32.43 -12.68
N GLY A 215 16.43 -32.60 -13.52
CA GLY A 215 17.39 -31.53 -13.82
C GLY A 215 16.68 -30.30 -14.39
N CYS A 216 16.76 -29.18 -13.67
CA CYS A 216 16.18 -27.91 -14.08
C CYS A 216 16.91 -27.37 -15.33
N GLY A 217 16.23 -27.18 -16.46
CA GLY A 217 16.86 -26.65 -17.68
C GLY A 217 16.06 -25.51 -18.28
N ASN A 218 16.40 -25.12 -19.50
CA ASN A 218 15.51 -24.26 -20.27
C ASN A 218 14.14 -24.93 -20.51
N ILE A 219 13.12 -24.14 -20.88
CA ILE A 219 11.75 -24.64 -21.03
C ILE A 219 11.63 -25.74 -22.11
N PHE A 220 12.51 -25.76 -23.12
CA PHE A 220 12.44 -26.77 -24.18
C PHE A 220 12.80 -28.17 -23.67
N ARG A 221 13.62 -28.26 -22.63
CA ARG A 221 14.03 -29.55 -22.02
C ARG A 221 12.82 -30.39 -21.57
N GLY A 222 11.74 -29.74 -21.13
CA GLY A 222 10.51 -30.37 -20.68
C GLY A 222 9.60 -30.89 -21.80
N PHE A 223 9.85 -30.55 -23.07
CA PHE A 223 9.09 -31.08 -24.19
C PHE A 223 9.78 -32.29 -24.82
N ASP A 224 8.96 -33.18 -25.37
CA ASP A 224 9.43 -34.31 -26.16
C ASP A 224 10.17 -33.83 -27.43
N VAL A 225 11.30 -34.49 -27.74
CA VAL A 225 12.21 -34.06 -28.80
C VAL A 225 11.62 -34.23 -30.19
N GLU A 226 10.81 -35.28 -30.41
CA GLU A 226 10.18 -35.54 -31.70
C GLU A 226 9.06 -34.53 -31.94
N THR A 227 8.26 -34.27 -30.90
CA THR A 227 7.21 -33.24 -30.90
C THR A 227 7.78 -31.84 -31.15
N LEU A 228 8.92 -31.49 -30.52
CA LEU A 228 9.60 -30.22 -30.79
C LEU A 228 10.11 -30.12 -32.22
N ALA A 229 10.74 -31.18 -32.73
CA ALA A 229 11.24 -31.22 -34.10
C ALA A 229 10.12 -31.02 -35.12
N GLU A 230 8.97 -31.67 -34.90
CA GLU A 230 7.76 -31.50 -35.71
C GLU A 230 7.19 -30.07 -35.60
N ALA A 231 7.03 -29.54 -34.38
CA ALA A 231 6.45 -28.22 -34.15
C ALA A 231 7.28 -27.08 -34.77
N PHE A 232 8.61 -27.17 -34.70
CA PHE A 232 9.52 -26.19 -35.32
C PHE A 232 9.84 -26.50 -36.79
N ASN A 233 9.38 -27.66 -37.32
CA ASN A 233 9.72 -28.17 -38.64
C ASN A 233 11.25 -28.21 -38.89
N VAL A 234 11.97 -28.82 -37.94
CA VAL A 234 13.43 -28.99 -37.96
C VAL A 234 13.80 -30.44 -37.70
N ASP A 235 15.07 -30.80 -37.90
CA ASP A 235 15.55 -32.13 -37.54
C ASP A 235 15.66 -32.32 -36.01
N THR A 236 15.65 -33.57 -35.56
CA THR A 236 15.74 -33.90 -34.13
C THR A 236 17.06 -33.49 -33.49
N GLU A 237 18.15 -33.34 -34.23
CA GLU A 237 19.43 -32.85 -33.69
C GLU A 237 19.33 -31.36 -33.35
N THR A 238 18.70 -30.57 -34.21
CA THR A 238 18.37 -29.16 -33.97
C THR A 238 17.44 -29.02 -32.76
N ALA A 239 16.39 -29.85 -32.66
CA ALA A 239 15.52 -29.86 -31.48
C ALA A 239 16.29 -30.24 -30.19
N ARG A 240 17.22 -31.21 -30.23
CA ARG A 240 18.10 -31.52 -29.07
C ARG A 240 18.98 -30.35 -28.67
N LYS A 241 19.47 -29.56 -29.63
CA LYS A 241 20.26 -28.34 -29.35
C LYS A 241 19.42 -27.29 -28.61
N LEU A 242 18.15 -27.10 -28.97
CA LEU A 242 17.24 -26.20 -28.25
C LEU A 242 17.04 -26.62 -26.79
N ARG A 243 16.96 -27.94 -26.53
CA ARG A 243 16.84 -28.50 -25.16
C ARG A 243 18.10 -28.26 -24.30
N GLY A 244 19.23 -27.91 -24.90
CA GLY A 244 20.45 -27.51 -24.19
C GLY A 244 21.10 -28.62 -23.37
N GLU A 245 20.81 -29.90 -23.63
CA GLU A 245 21.19 -31.03 -22.74
C GLU A 245 22.71 -31.19 -22.54
N ASN A 246 23.51 -30.75 -23.52
CA ASN A 246 24.97 -30.80 -23.49
C ASN A 246 25.61 -29.41 -23.32
N ASP A 247 24.83 -28.38 -22.98
CA ASP A 247 25.35 -27.05 -22.74
C ASP A 247 25.77 -26.91 -21.27
N GLU A 248 27.02 -26.55 -21.00
CA GLU A 248 27.57 -26.35 -19.65
C GLU A 248 27.95 -24.89 -19.40
N ARG A 249 27.63 -23.98 -20.32
CA ARG A 249 28.06 -22.57 -20.25
C ARG A 249 27.25 -21.73 -19.26
N GLY A 250 26.13 -22.25 -18.78
CA GLY A 250 25.21 -21.58 -17.85
C GLY A 250 24.29 -20.57 -18.54
N HIS A 251 23.86 -19.56 -17.81
CA HIS A 251 22.89 -18.53 -18.24
C HIS A 251 23.52 -17.28 -18.88
N ILE A 252 24.85 -17.11 -18.78
CA ILE A 252 25.59 -16.00 -19.41
C ILE A 252 26.72 -16.57 -20.28
N VAL A 253 26.58 -16.46 -21.61
CA VAL A 253 27.49 -17.09 -22.58
C VAL A 253 28.42 -16.10 -23.27
N ARG A 254 29.59 -16.53 -23.69
CA ARG A 254 30.57 -15.72 -24.42
C ARG A 254 30.28 -15.73 -25.92
N VAL A 255 30.28 -14.54 -26.53
CA VAL A 255 30.14 -14.38 -27.99
C VAL A 255 31.48 -13.97 -28.61
N GLU A 256 32.27 -14.95 -29.06
CA GLU A 256 33.66 -14.76 -29.51
C GLU A 256 33.85 -13.64 -30.54
N ARG A 257 33.04 -13.65 -31.61
CA ARG A 257 33.14 -12.73 -32.75
C ARG A 257 32.30 -11.46 -32.59
N GLY A 258 31.71 -11.24 -31.42
CA GLY A 258 30.73 -10.20 -31.19
C GLY A 258 29.35 -10.56 -31.76
N LEU A 259 28.29 -10.17 -31.06
CA LEU A 259 26.92 -10.48 -31.47
C LEU A 259 26.52 -9.67 -32.71
N GLN A 260 26.20 -10.36 -33.80
CA GLN A 260 25.75 -9.76 -35.06
C GLN A 260 24.22 -9.67 -35.08
N VAL A 261 23.67 -8.46 -35.05
CA VAL A 261 22.22 -8.17 -35.12
C VAL A 261 22.01 -6.87 -35.89
N ILE A 262 20.81 -6.65 -36.42
CA ILE A 262 20.47 -5.41 -37.13
C ILE A 262 20.38 -4.28 -36.11
N ARG A 263 21.14 -3.21 -36.33
CA ARG A 263 21.12 -2.00 -35.49
C ARG A 263 21.08 -0.75 -36.36
N PRO A 264 20.33 0.30 -36.00
CA PRO A 264 20.32 1.54 -36.76
C PRO A 264 21.69 2.21 -36.64
N GLN A 265 22.22 2.75 -37.74
CA GLN A 265 23.49 3.52 -37.73
C GLN A 265 23.34 4.93 -37.14
N MET A 266 22.21 5.26 -36.51
CA MET A 266 21.91 6.61 -36.02
C MET A 266 22.80 7.03 -34.87
N SER A 267 23.07 8.33 -34.79
CA SER A 267 23.72 8.92 -33.62
C SER A 267 22.83 8.79 -32.38
N ARG A 268 23.43 8.77 -31.19
CA ARG A 268 22.69 8.60 -29.92
C ARG A 268 21.63 9.68 -29.71
N GLU A 269 21.93 10.91 -30.10
CA GLU A 269 21.00 12.05 -29.99
C GLU A 269 19.79 11.89 -30.93
N GLU A 270 19.97 11.28 -32.10
CA GLU A 270 18.87 11.00 -33.03
C GLU A 270 17.96 9.87 -32.52
N GLN A 271 18.53 8.84 -31.87
CA GLN A 271 17.72 7.80 -31.21
C GLN A 271 16.87 8.35 -30.07
N GLU A 272 17.45 9.19 -29.19
CA GLU A 272 16.71 9.79 -28.07
C GLU A 272 15.62 10.76 -28.56
N ARG A 273 15.86 11.54 -29.62
CA ARG A 273 14.84 12.40 -30.25
C ARG A 273 13.70 11.59 -30.88
N GLN A 274 14.00 10.50 -31.59
CA GLN A 274 12.95 9.64 -32.15
C GLN A 274 12.10 8.96 -31.07
N GLU A 275 12.70 8.54 -29.94
CA GLU A 275 11.94 7.99 -28.81
C GLU A 275 11.03 9.04 -28.13
N GLN A 276 11.35 10.34 -28.22
CA GLN A 276 10.53 11.44 -27.71
C GLN A 276 9.42 11.90 -28.69
N GLU A 277 9.64 11.80 -30.00
CA GLU A 277 8.69 12.22 -31.05
C GLU A 277 7.63 11.16 -31.41
N GLN A 278 7.77 9.91 -30.94
CA GLN A 278 6.86 8.81 -31.27
C GLN A 278 5.53 8.88 -30.47
N GLY A 279 4.52 9.46 -31.11
CA GLY A 279 3.13 9.49 -30.60
C GLY A 279 2.06 9.94 -31.61
N ARG A 280 2.32 9.87 -32.93
CA ARG A 280 1.41 10.40 -33.97
C ARG A 280 0.94 9.37 -35.01
N GLY A 281 1.17 8.09 -34.75
CA GLY A 281 0.85 6.99 -35.65
C GLY A 281 -0.37 6.17 -35.22
N ASN A 282 -1.10 5.58 -36.16
CA ASN A 282 -2.39 4.88 -35.93
C ASN A 282 -2.27 3.34 -36.11
N GLY A 283 -1.21 2.71 -35.57
CA GLY A 283 -1.00 1.25 -35.63
C GLY A 283 -0.51 0.63 -34.31
N LEU A 284 -0.67 -0.70 -34.14
CA LEU A 284 -0.13 -1.45 -32.99
C LEU A 284 1.40 -1.31 -32.87
N GLU A 285 2.08 -1.30 -34.03
CA GLU A 285 3.53 -1.12 -34.14
C GLU A 285 4.02 0.24 -33.62
N GLU A 286 3.16 1.26 -33.66
CA GLU A 286 3.48 2.65 -33.31
C GLU A 286 2.96 3.03 -31.92
N THR A 287 2.31 2.09 -31.20
CA THR A 287 1.72 2.31 -29.86
C THR A 287 2.31 1.36 -28.80
N ILE A 288 1.82 0.12 -28.70
CA ILE A 288 2.25 -0.83 -27.66
C ILE A 288 3.61 -1.44 -28.00
N CYS A 289 3.84 -1.80 -29.27
CA CYS A 289 5.08 -2.45 -29.71
C CYS A 289 6.31 -1.52 -29.67
N SER A 290 6.08 -0.22 -29.81
CA SER A 290 7.11 0.83 -29.72
C SER A 290 7.27 1.39 -28.32
N ALA A 291 6.57 0.86 -27.30
CA ALA A 291 6.55 1.40 -25.95
C ALA A 291 7.96 1.71 -25.43
N ARG A 292 8.07 2.86 -24.76
CA ARG A 292 9.29 3.28 -24.09
C ARG A 292 9.48 2.44 -22.83
N LEU A 293 10.60 1.72 -22.77
CA LEU A 293 10.92 0.78 -21.68
C LEU A 293 12.06 1.25 -20.80
N ARG A 294 12.70 2.38 -21.10
CA ARG A 294 13.85 2.85 -20.33
C ARG A 294 13.83 4.37 -20.12
N GLU A 295 14.42 4.79 -19.01
CA GLU A 295 14.69 6.19 -18.67
C GLU A 295 16.06 6.28 -18.00
N ASN A 296 16.87 7.29 -18.33
CA ASN A 296 18.19 7.44 -17.70
C ASN A 296 18.06 8.27 -16.42
N ILE A 297 18.26 7.64 -15.27
CA ILE A 297 18.12 8.27 -13.96
C ILE A 297 19.42 8.97 -13.50
N ASN A 298 20.54 8.81 -14.22
CA ASN A 298 21.84 9.34 -13.80
C ASN A 298 22.08 10.77 -14.26
N ASP A 299 21.39 11.26 -15.28
CA ASP A 299 21.56 12.62 -15.78
C ASP A 299 21.37 13.66 -14.65
N PRO A 300 22.39 14.46 -14.30
CA PRO A 300 22.25 15.50 -13.29
C PRO A 300 21.25 16.59 -13.70
N SER A 301 21.04 16.82 -15.00
CA SER A 301 20.13 17.83 -15.52
C SER A 301 18.65 17.45 -15.39
N SER A 302 18.35 16.15 -15.23
CA SER A 302 17.00 15.63 -14.99
C SER A 302 16.64 15.56 -13.50
N ALA A 303 17.44 16.14 -12.61
CA ALA A 303 17.15 16.18 -11.18
C ALA A 303 15.84 16.94 -10.88
N ASP A 304 14.85 16.24 -10.33
CA ASP A 304 13.59 16.85 -9.87
C ASP A 304 13.81 17.75 -8.65
N ILE A 305 14.76 17.37 -7.80
CA ILE A 305 15.11 18.10 -6.57
C ILE A 305 16.62 18.25 -6.55
N TYR A 306 17.08 19.50 -6.45
CA TYR A 306 18.49 19.82 -6.35
C TYR A 306 18.74 20.88 -5.29
N ASN A 307 19.75 20.64 -4.46
CA ASN A 307 20.32 21.63 -3.56
C ASN A 307 21.86 21.57 -3.71
N PRO A 308 22.53 22.64 -4.16
CA PRO A 308 23.95 22.62 -4.48
C PRO A 308 24.86 22.30 -3.28
N ARG A 309 24.36 22.46 -2.04
CA ARG A 309 25.12 22.14 -0.82
C ARG A 309 24.80 20.75 -0.26
N ALA A 310 23.75 20.10 -0.76
CA ALA A 310 23.23 18.86 -0.18
C ALA A 310 23.20 17.69 -1.17
N GLY A 311 22.92 17.94 -2.45
CA GLY A 311 22.88 16.92 -3.48
C GLY A 311 21.65 17.00 -4.39
N ARG A 312 21.24 15.86 -4.97
CA ARG A 312 20.11 15.77 -5.91
C ARG A 312 19.30 14.48 -5.75
N LEU A 313 18.02 14.54 -6.15
CA LEU A 313 17.14 13.39 -6.34
C LEU A 313 16.54 13.44 -7.75
N THR A 314 16.51 12.29 -8.42
CA THR A 314 15.88 12.07 -9.72
C THR A 314 14.91 10.91 -9.60
N ASN A 315 13.65 11.07 -10.00
CA ASN A 315 12.61 10.04 -9.93
C ASN A 315 12.26 9.53 -11.32
N VAL A 316 12.01 8.23 -11.43
CA VAL A 316 11.42 7.58 -12.60
C VAL A 316 10.11 6.95 -12.16
N ASN A 317 9.01 7.43 -12.71
CA ASN A 317 7.64 7.08 -12.34
C ASN A 317 6.73 7.07 -13.59
N SER A 318 5.42 6.87 -13.41
CA SER A 318 4.50 6.80 -14.55
C SER A 318 4.41 8.07 -15.40
N PHE A 319 4.83 9.24 -14.89
CA PHE A 319 4.79 10.50 -15.62
C PHE A 319 5.91 10.66 -16.65
N ASN A 320 7.08 10.03 -16.42
CA ASN A 320 8.21 10.09 -17.35
C ASN A 320 8.49 8.76 -18.07
N LEU A 321 8.07 7.63 -17.47
CA LEU A 321 8.12 6.30 -18.08
C LEU A 321 6.73 5.62 -18.00
N PRO A 322 5.84 5.84 -19.00
CA PRO A 322 4.42 5.46 -18.90
C PRO A 322 4.14 3.98 -18.62
N ILE A 323 5.01 3.06 -19.05
CA ILE A 323 4.86 1.62 -18.77
C ILE A 323 4.84 1.33 -17.26
N LEU A 324 5.44 2.18 -16.44
CA LEU A 324 5.43 2.03 -14.99
C LEU A 324 4.03 2.06 -14.39
N ARG A 325 3.06 2.73 -15.02
CA ARG A 325 1.65 2.66 -14.61
C ARG A 325 1.09 1.23 -14.68
N PHE A 326 1.50 0.47 -15.69
CA PHE A 326 1.12 -0.93 -15.85
C PHE A 326 1.87 -1.83 -14.87
N LEU A 327 3.16 -1.56 -14.63
CA LEU A 327 3.97 -2.36 -13.70
C LEU A 327 3.72 -2.06 -12.22
N GLN A 328 3.16 -0.89 -11.89
CA GLN A 328 2.99 -0.41 -10.51
C GLN A 328 4.34 -0.26 -9.77
N LEU A 329 5.39 0.18 -10.46
CA LEU A 329 6.74 0.33 -9.89
C LEU A 329 7.34 1.70 -10.20
N SER A 330 8.21 2.20 -9.33
CA SER A 330 9.00 3.41 -9.58
C SER A 330 10.43 3.25 -9.06
N ALA A 331 11.31 4.17 -9.48
CA ALA A 331 12.69 4.23 -9.02
C ALA A 331 13.07 5.66 -8.64
N GLN A 332 14.01 5.83 -7.73
CA GLN A 332 14.62 7.11 -7.39
C GLN A 332 16.13 6.95 -7.27
N ARG A 333 16.89 7.80 -7.95
CA ARG A 333 18.32 7.98 -7.69
C ARG A 333 18.49 9.12 -6.70
N GLY A 334 19.35 8.91 -5.72
CA GLY A 334 19.79 9.97 -4.84
C GLY A 334 21.30 10.10 -4.79
N VAL A 335 21.75 11.34 -4.71
CA VAL A 335 23.13 11.71 -4.45
C VAL A 335 23.11 12.71 -3.32
N LEU A 336 23.77 12.39 -2.20
CA LEU A 336 24.00 13.31 -1.11
C LEU A 336 25.49 13.67 -1.05
N HIS A 337 25.77 14.96 -0.93
CA HIS A 337 27.11 15.47 -0.68
C HIS A 337 27.54 15.18 0.76
N ARG A 338 28.81 15.44 1.07
CA ARG A 338 29.39 15.20 2.40
C ARG A 338 28.50 15.76 3.51
N ASN A 339 28.18 14.92 4.50
CA ASN A 339 27.41 15.28 5.69
C ASN A 339 26.02 15.88 5.39
N ALA A 340 25.52 15.77 4.16
CA ALA A 340 24.21 16.23 3.80
C ALA A 340 23.14 15.25 4.32
N ILE A 341 21.96 15.78 4.62
CA ILE A 341 20.84 15.01 5.14
C ILE A 341 19.73 14.98 4.08
N LYS A 342 19.17 13.79 3.82
CA LYS A 342 17.83 13.69 3.24
C LYS A 342 16.84 13.74 4.39
N ALA A 343 15.90 14.68 4.32
CA ALA A 343 14.92 14.97 5.35
C ALA A 343 14.30 13.69 5.94
N PRO A 344 14.07 13.63 7.26
CA PRO A 344 13.29 12.55 7.85
C PRO A 344 11.92 12.48 7.16
N HIS A 345 11.49 11.29 6.72
CA HIS A 345 10.27 11.09 5.95
C HIS A 345 9.73 9.66 6.12
N TRP A 346 8.47 9.44 5.76
CA TRP A 346 7.94 8.08 5.52
C TRP A 346 7.46 7.95 4.08
N ASN A 347 7.44 6.72 3.55
CA ASN A 347 6.83 6.40 2.26
C ASN A 347 5.33 6.14 2.46
N LEU A 348 4.46 6.87 1.76
CA LEU A 348 3.01 6.86 1.99
C LEU A 348 2.34 5.60 1.44
N ASN A 349 2.72 5.18 0.23
CA ASN A 349 2.01 4.20 -0.59
C ASN A 349 2.95 3.17 -1.22
N SER A 350 4.17 3.01 -0.69
CA SER A 350 5.17 2.08 -1.23
C SER A 350 6.17 1.62 -0.17
N HIS A 351 6.72 0.42 -0.33
CA HIS A 351 8.03 0.09 0.24
C HIS A 351 9.15 0.78 -0.56
N SER A 352 10.35 0.86 0.02
CA SER A 352 11.54 1.38 -0.64
C SER A 352 12.72 0.44 -0.41
N VAL A 353 13.14 -0.26 -1.46
CA VAL A 353 14.34 -1.11 -1.49
C VAL A 353 15.53 -0.25 -1.89
N ILE A 354 16.45 0.05 -0.96
CA ILE A 354 17.54 1.02 -1.13
C ILE A 354 18.85 0.27 -1.35
N TYR A 355 19.44 0.40 -2.53
CA TYR A 355 20.74 -0.16 -2.89
C TYR A 355 21.79 0.96 -2.99
N ILE A 356 22.88 0.84 -2.22
CA ILE A 356 23.96 1.85 -2.21
C ILE A 356 24.94 1.57 -3.36
N THR A 357 25.06 2.52 -4.27
CA THR A 357 25.93 2.41 -5.45
C THR A 357 27.33 2.98 -5.22
N ARG A 358 27.48 3.91 -4.25
CA ARG A 358 28.78 4.51 -3.90
C ARG A 358 28.72 5.18 -2.54
N GLY A 359 29.84 5.15 -1.81
CA GLY A 359 30.01 5.88 -0.55
C GLY A 359 29.29 5.22 0.62
N ASP A 360 28.97 6.01 1.64
CA ASP A 360 28.38 5.52 2.88
C ASP A 360 27.41 6.52 3.50
N ALA A 361 26.41 6.00 4.22
CA ALA A 361 25.46 6.82 4.96
C ALA A 361 25.03 6.15 6.26
N ARG A 362 24.76 6.94 7.31
CA ARG A 362 23.96 6.48 8.45
C ARG A 362 22.49 6.55 8.04
N ILE A 363 21.78 5.43 8.14
CA ILE A 363 20.34 5.38 7.92
C ILE A 363 19.67 4.96 9.22
N GLN A 364 18.59 5.65 9.57
CA GLN A 364 17.71 5.29 10.68
C GLN A 364 16.34 4.93 10.12
N ILE A 365 15.76 3.81 10.57
CA ILE A 365 14.42 3.36 10.20
C ILE A 365 13.65 3.06 11.49
N VAL A 366 12.49 3.70 11.64
CA VAL A 366 11.67 3.69 12.86
C VAL A 366 10.29 3.13 12.56
N ASP A 367 9.83 2.22 13.42
CA ASP A 367 8.53 1.56 13.30
C ASP A 367 7.37 2.35 13.97
N GLN A 368 6.16 1.78 13.98
CA GLN A 368 4.98 2.38 14.61
C GLN A 368 5.09 2.57 16.13
N ARG A 369 6.01 1.86 16.78
CA ARG A 369 6.24 1.93 18.21
C ARG A 369 7.21 3.05 18.59
N GLY A 370 7.81 3.71 17.59
CA GLY A 370 8.87 4.68 17.82
C GLY A 370 10.21 4.01 18.13
N GLU A 371 10.40 2.75 17.78
CA GLU A 371 11.65 2.03 18.00
C GLU A 371 12.52 2.03 16.74
N ALA A 372 13.82 2.29 16.92
CA ALA A 372 14.80 2.28 15.84
C ALA A 372 15.11 0.84 15.43
N VAL A 373 14.32 0.28 14.51
CA VAL A 373 14.53 -1.09 14.01
C VAL A 373 15.76 -1.22 13.11
N PHE A 374 16.30 -0.09 12.64
CA PHE A 374 17.61 0.03 11.98
C PHE A 374 18.25 1.36 12.36
N ASP A 375 19.49 1.33 12.86
CA ASP A 375 20.34 2.51 13.02
C ASP A 375 21.80 2.10 12.85
N THR A 376 22.32 2.20 11.62
CA THR A 376 23.71 1.85 11.33
C THR A 376 24.19 2.51 10.04
N GLN A 377 25.50 2.43 9.81
CA GLN A 377 26.11 2.79 8.54
C GLN A 377 25.82 1.71 7.48
N ILE A 378 25.42 2.14 6.30
CA ILE A 378 25.30 1.33 5.09
C ILE A 378 26.37 1.76 4.08
N ARG A 379 26.93 0.80 3.34
CA ARG A 379 28.05 1.00 2.41
C ARG A 379 27.70 0.48 1.02
N GLU A 380 28.55 0.83 0.04
CA GLU A 380 28.47 0.37 -1.35
C GLU A 380 28.21 -1.15 -1.47
N GLY A 381 27.28 -1.52 -2.35
CA GLY A 381 26.88 -2.91 -2.60
C GLY A 381 25.82 -3.46 -1.65
N GLN A 382 25.52 -2.76 -0.55
CA GLN A 382 24.53 -3.21 0.43
C GLN A 382 23.11 -2.72 0.09
N VAL A 383 22.13 -3.48 0.56
CA VAL A 383 20.69 -3.18 0.44
C VAL A 383 20.08 -3.00 1.82
N VAL A 384 19.17 -2.05 1.97
CA VAL A 384 18.26 -1.99 3.11
C VAL A 384 16.85 -1.71 2.64
N ILE A 385 15.87 -2.33 3.28
CA ILE A 385 14.45 -2.16 2.94
C ILE A 385 13.84 -1.23 3.99
N ALA A 386 13.19 -0.17 3.51
CA ALA A 386 12.32 0.67 4.31
C ALA A 386 10.86 0.34 3.99
N PRO A 387 10.13 -0.36 4.88
CA PRO A 387 8.73 -0.67 4.66
C PRO A 387 7.86 0.60 4.53
N GLN A 388 6.67 0.46 3.95
CA GLN A 388 5.68 1.53 3.89
C GLN A 388 5.44 2.11 5.30
N ASN A 389 5.26 3.42 5.41
CA ASN A 389 4.96 4.13 6.66
C ASN A 389 6.03 4.10 7.76
N TYR A 390 7.09 3.30 7.65
CA TYR A 390 8.24 3.41 8.54
C TYR A 390 8.95 4.74 8.30
N ALA A 391 9.31 5.44 9.38
CA ALA A 391 9.99 6.73 9.28
C ALA A 391 11.48 6.50 9.01
N VAL A 392 12.04 7.20 8.05
CA VAL A 392 13.42 7.03 7.57
C VAL A 392 14.16 8.36 7.56
N MET A 393 15.39 8.35 8.05
CA MET A 393 16.34 9.45 7.92
C MET A 393 17.65 8.94 7.32
N LYS A 394 18.28 9.75 6.47
CA LYS A 394 19.55 9.40 5.82
C LYS A 394 20.52 10.57 5.95
N GLN A 395 21.69 10.31 6.53
CA GLN A 395 22.79 11.26 6.62
C GLN A 395 24.01 10.68 5.92
N ALA A 396 24.55 11.42 4.95
CA ALA A 396 25.72 11.00 4.22
C ALA A 396 26.98 11.06 5.09
N GLY A 397 27.91 10.13 4.87
CA GLY A 397 29.25 10.20 5.42
C GLY A 397 30.09 11.32 4.81
N ASN A 398 31.37 11.35 5.17
CA ASN A 398 32.30 12.39 4.75
C ASN A 398 32.59 12.39 3.24
N GLN A 399 32.39 11.26 2.56
CA GLN A 399 32.60 11.11 1.11
C GLN A 399 31.31 11.35 0.29
N GLY A 400 30.18 11.60 0.96
CA GLY A 400 28.87 11.58 0.31
C GLY A 400 28.36 10.15 0.12
N VAL A 401 27.14 10.03 -0.41
CA VAL A 401 26.53 8.73 -0.75
C VAL A 401 25.74 8.84 -2.05
N GLU A 402 25.77 7.79 -2.85
CA GLU A 402 24.92 7.60 -4.01
C GLU A 402 24.12 6.30 -3.85
N TRP A 403 22.82 6.34 -4.14
CA TRP A 403 21.95 5.17 -4.05
C TRP A 403 20.88 5.17 -5.14
N VAL A 404 20.34 3.99 -5.40
CA VAL A 404 19.11 3.79 -6.15
C VAL A 404 18.10 3.12 -5.23
N SER A 405 16.88 3.65 -5.19
CA SER A 405 15.76 3.02 -4.49
C SER A 405 14.69 2.58 -5.46
N PHE A 406 14.32 1.31 -5.43
CA PHE A 406 13.14 0.79 -6.12
C PHE A 406 11.93 0.85 -5.19
N ARG A 407 10.76 1.17 -5.74
CA ARG A 407 9.54 1.36 -4.96
C ARG A 407 8.36 0.62 -5.58
N THR A 408 7.58 -0.03 -4.73
CA THR A 408 6.44 -0.92 -5.05
C THR A 408 5.14 -0.15 -5.37
N ASN A 409 5.27 1.01 -6.01
CA ASN A 409 4.16 1.80 -6.53
C ASN A 409 4.66 2.69 -7.68
N ASP A 410 3.86 2.90 -8.72
CA ASP A 410 4.26 3.69 -9.90
C ASP A 410 4.41 5.17 -9.59
N ASN A 411 3.62 5.71 -8.65
CA ASN A 411 3.66 7.09 -8.20
C ASN A 411 3.92 7.12 -6.69
N ALA A 412 5.05 6.54 -6.28
CA ALA A 412 5.42 6.45 -4.89
C ALA A 412 5.65 7.83 -4.24
N MET A 413 4.83 8.14 -3.25
CA MET A 413 4.83 9.41 -2.51
C MET A 413 5.55 9.29 -1.18
N ILE A 414 6.15 10.40 -0.74
CA ILE A 414 6.72 10.53 0.61
C ILE A 414 6.10 11.71 1.33
N SER A 415 6.13 11.68 2.65
CA SER A 415 5.83 12.84 3.50
C SER A 415 7.04 13.16 4.34
N THR A 416 7.58 14.37 4.21
CA THR A 416 8.73 14.81 5.01
C THR A 416 8.26 15.33 6.36
N LEU A 417 9.09 15.15 7.39
CA LEU A 417 8.86 15.63 8.75
C LEU A 417 9.50 17.01 8.96
N ALA A 418 10.58 17.32 8.25
CA ALA A 418 11.29 18.61 8.31
C ALA A 418 11.39 19.25 6.91
N GLY A 419 11.60 20.57 6.90
CA GLY A 419 11.74 21.37 5.67
C GLY A 419 10.45 22.01 5.17
N ARG A 420 10.55 22.74 4.06
CA ARG A 420 9.49 23.60 3.50
C ARG A 420 8.23 22.87 3.02
N THR A 421 8.30 21.57 2.75
CA THR A 421 7.16 20.75 2.31
C THR A 421 6.74 19.72 3.36
N SER A 422 7.11 19.95 4.62
CA SER A 422 6.92 18.96 5.69
C SER A 422 5.51 18.95 6.28
N ALA A 423 5.14 17.79 6.81
CA ALA A 423 3.92 17.62 7.60
C ALA A 423 3.90 18.54 8.82
N ILE A 424 5.06 18.79 9.46
CA ILE A 424 5.14 19.72 10.60
C ILE A 424 4.83 21.16 10.16
N ARG A 425 5.30 21.59 9.00
CA ARG A 425 4.98 22.92 8.48
C ARG A 425 3.50 23.06 8.10
N ALA A 426 2.86 21.98 7.68
CA ALA A 426 1.43 21.94 7.39
C ALA A 426 0.54 22.07 8.63
N ILE A 427 1.00 21.69 9.83
CA ILE A 427 0.18 21.69 11.06
C ILE A 427 0.17 23.09 11.72
N PRO A 428 -0.96 23.59 12.25
CA PRO A 428 -0.99 24.86 12.98
C PRO A 428 0.02 24.91 14.15
N VAL A 429 0.63 26.08 14.37
CA VAL A 429 1.63 26.29 15.45
C VAL A 429 1.09 25.86 16.81
N ASP A 430 -0.20 26.12 17.07
CA ASP A 430 -0.82 25.82 18.36
C ASP A 430 -1.03 24.32 18.58
N VAL A 431 -1.29 23.56 17.51
CA VAL A 431 -1.37 22.10 17.57
C VAL A 431 -0.01 21.54 17.94
N ILE A 432 1.07 22.03 17.32
CA ILE A 432 2.46 21.63 17.64
C ILE A 432 2.82 22.00 19.08
N ALA A 433 2.53 23.24 19.49
CA ALA A 433 2.84 23.73 20.83
C ALA A 433 2.19 22.86 21.92
N ASN A 434 0.90 22.54 21.77
CA ASN A 434 0.19 21.69 22.72
C ASN A 434 0.63 20.22 22.63
N ALA A 435 0.90 19.72 21.43
CA ALA A 435 1.28 18.33 21.21
C ALA A 435 2.67 17.98 21.78
N TYR A 436 3.63 18.90 21.70
CA TYR A 436 5.01 18.68 22.20
C TYR A 436 5.35 19.44 23.50
N GLN A 437 4.39 20.16 24.08
CA GLN A 437 4.60 21.00 25.27
C GLN A 437 5.75 22.01 25.08
N ILE A 438 5.73 22.69 23.93
CA ILE A 438 6.69 23.74 23.58
C ILE A 438 6.02 25.09 23.45
N SER A 439 6.81 26.15 23.61
CA SER A 439 6.38 27.52 23.34
C SER A 439 5.98 27.71 21.87
N ARG A 440 5.15 28.71 21.58
CA ARG A 440 4.78 29.05 20.20
C ARG A 440 6.01 29.48 19.39
N GLU A 441 6.99 30.11 20.04
CA GLU A 441 8.26 30.49 19.43
C GLU A 441 9.11 29.27 19.06
N GLU A 442 9.22 28.26 19.93
CA GLU A 442 9.85 26.97 19.62
C GLU A 442 9.12 26.25 18.48
N ALA A 443 7.78 26.22 18.50
CA ALA A 443 6.98 25.63 17.43
C ALA A 443 7.14 26.36 16.09
N GLN A 444 7.23 27.69 16.09
CA GLN A 444 7.54 28.47 14.88
C GLN A 444 8.95 28.19 14.35
N ARG A 445 9.95 28.05 15.23
CA ARG A 445 11.31 27.63 14.84
C ARG A 445 11.30 26.22 14.25
N LEU A 446 10.51 25.30 14.81
CA LEU A 446 10.37 23.95 14.26
C LEU A 446 9.80 23.95 12.83
N LYS A 447 8.80 24.81 12.54
CA LYS A 447 8.17 24.92 11.21
C LYS A 447 9.05 25.64 10.18
N PHE A 448 9.73 26.70 10.59
CA PHE A 448 10.35 27.67 9.69
C PHE A 448 11.88 27.78 9.85
N GLY A 449 12.48 27.03 10.78
CA GLY A 449 13.92 27.01 11.01
C GLY A 449 14.70 26.44 9.84
N ARG A 450 14.05 25.64 8.98
CA ARG A 450 14.65 25.07 7.77
C ARG A 450 13.78 25.34 6.54
N GLU A 451 14.30 26.15 5.61
CA GLU A 451 13.61 26.55 4.37
C GLU A 451 13.91 25.64 3.17
N GLU A 452 14.90 24.74 3.31
CA GLU A 452 15.13 23.70 2.31
C GLU A 452 13.97 22.69 2.29
N THR A 453 13.72 22.04 1.15
CA THR A 453 12.57 21.15 0.98
C THR A 453 12.84 19.74 1.51
N ILE A 454 13.72 19.00 0.83
CA ILE A 454 13.97 17.57 1.07
C ILE A 454 15.46 17.28 1.31
N LEU A 455 16.36 18.07 0.71
CA LEU A 455 17.81 17.89 0.81
C LEU A 455 18.43 19.05 1.59
N PHE A 456 19.16 18.72 2.64
CA PHE A 456 19.63 19.63 3.66
C PHE A 456 21.14 19.75 3.61
N GLY A 457 21.63 20.99 3.46
CA GLY A 457 23.06 21.24 3.55
C GLY A 457 23.54 21.05 5.00
N PRO A 458 24.82 20.68 5.21
CA PRO A 458 25.40 20.57 6.54
C PRO A 458 25.31 21.94 7.26
N SER A 459 24.87 21.94 8.51
CA SER A 459 24.78 23.16 9.32
C SER A 459 26.18 23.59 9.80
N SER A 460 26.43 24.91 9.79
CA SER A 460 27.65 25.52 10.32
C SER A 460 27.64 25.57 11.85
N SER A 461 27.79 24.44 12.55
CA SER A 461 27.94 24.43 14.02
C SER A 461 29.11 23.56 14.48
N ARG A 462 29.84 24.09 15.47
CA ARG A 462 31.19 23.70 15.90
C ARG A 462 31.26 22.24 16.37
N SER A 463 32.13 21.49 15.71
CA SER A 463 32.56 20.15 16.09
C SER A 463 33.25 20.18 17.46
N LEU A 464 32.66 19.51 18.46
CA LEU A 464 33.38 19.03 19.64
C LEU A 464 33.56 17.52 19.46
N LEU A 465 34.78 17.12 19.09
CA LEU A 465 35.21 15.74 19.09
C LEU A 465 35.01 15.12 20.48
N SER A 466 34.31 14.00 20.55
CA SER A 466 34.46 13.05 21.65
C SER A 466 34.75 11.66 21.08
N LEU A 467 35.96 11.20 21.38
CA LEU A 467 36.50 9.85 21.17
C LEU A 467 36.29 9.08 22.47
N LEU A 468 35.68 7.89 22.41
CA LEU A 468 36.28 6.61 22.87
C LEU A 468 35.27 5.44 22.99
N LEU A 469 35.55 4.40 22.20
CA LEU A 469 35.63 2.96 22.49
C LEU A 469 34.94 2.33 23.73
N GLY A 470 34.17 1.25 23.49
CA GLY A 470 34.65 -0.11 23.79
C GLY A 470 33.82 -1.06 24.71
N CYS A 471 33.37 -2.19 24.11
CA CYS A 471 33.17 -3.56 24.67
C CYS A 471 32.02 -3.82 25.67
N LEU A 472 31.32 -4.98 25.77
CA LEU A 472 31.28 -6.33 25.13
C LEU A 472 30.00 -7.07 25.67
N LEU A 473 29.36 -7.91 24.83
CA LEU A 473 28.72 -9.27 25.02
C LEU A 473 28.14 -9.70 26.41
N LEU A 474 27.11 -10.56 26.62
CA LEU A 474 26.28 -11.50 25.84
C LEU A 474 25.17 -12.14 26.74
N PHE A 475 24.17 -12.78 26.10
CA PHE A 475 23.21 -13.83 26.53
C PHE A 475 22.02 -13.57 27.47
N HIS A 476 20.80 -13.86 26.96
CA HIS A 476 19.90 -14.91 27.50
C HIS A 476 18.92 -15.41 26.42
N GLY A 477 18.74 -16.73 26.36
CA GLY A 477 17.83 -17.42 25.43
C GLY A 477 16.37 -17.29 25.82
N CYS A 478 15.48 -17.34 24.83
CA CYS A 478 14.04 -17.46 25.04
C CYS A 478 13.53 -18.78 24.44
N VAL A 479 12.84 -19.54 25.29
CA VAL A 479 12.01 -20.67 24.92
C VAL A 479 10.75 -20.11 24.26
N ALA A 480 10.55 -20.41 22.97
CA ALA A 480 9.29 -20.13 22.30
C ALA A 480 8.25 -21.19 22.70
N ARG A 481 7.11 -20.74 23.25
CA ARG A 481 5.94 -21.57 23.52
C ARG A 481 4.88 -21.22 22.48
N GLN A 482 4.69 -22.09 21.50
CA GLN A 482 3.78 -21.87 20.38
C GLN A 482 2.35 -22.24 20.80
N GLN A 483 1.46 -21.25 20.85
CA GLN A 483 0.01 -21.45 20.82
C GLN A 483 -0.44 -21.48 19.35
N GLN A 484 -1.45 -22.31 19.07
CA GLN A 484 -1.78 -22.85 17.75
C GLN A 484 -3.13 -22.29 17.26
N TRP A 485 -3.17 -21.68 16.07
CA TRP A 485 -4.37 -21.30 15.30
C TRP A 485 -4.18 -21.59 13.79
N GLN A 486 -5.26 -21.68 13.01
CA GLN A 486 -5.29 -22.13 11.60
C GLN A 486 -5.99 -21.07 10.73
N GLN A 487 -5.44 -20.69 9.58
CA GLN A 487 -6.08 -19.78 8.60
C GLN A 487 -6.22 -20.42 7.23
N GLN A 488 -7.27 -21.22 7.03
CA GLN A 488 -7.66 -21.68 5.70
C GLN A 488 -9.14 -21.47 5.41
N ASN A 489 -9.84 -20.67 6.21
CA ASN A 489 -11.31 -20.56 6.21
C ASN A 489 -11.81 -19.22 6.85
N GLU A 490 -11.11 -18.10 6.68
CA GLU A 490 -11.39 -16.84 7.42
C GLU A 490 -12.85 -16.37 7.33
N CYS A 491 -13.52 -16.55 6.19
CA CYS A 491 -14.92 -16.18 6.01
C CYS A 491 -15.92 -17.34 6.15
N GLN A 492 -15.50 -18.53 6.59
CA GLN A 492 -16.42 -19.64 6.94
C GLN A 492 -16.85 -19.53 8.40
N ILE A 493 -17.55 -18.44 8.70
CA ILE A 493 -17.97 -18.11 10.06
C ILE A 493 -19.21 -18.94 10.40
N GLN A 494 -19.08 -19.85 11.37
CA GLN A 494 -20.22 -20.68 11.80
C GLN A 494 -21.22 -19.89 12.66
N ARG A 495 -20.74 -18.85 13.35
CA ARG A 495 -21.56 -18.01 14.21
C ARG A 495 -21.03 -16.59 14.23
N ILE A 496 -21.90 -15.65 13.89
CA ILE A 496 -21.69 -14.22 14.00
C ILE A 496 -22.32 -13.76 15.33
N ASN A 497 -21.77 -12.72 15.96
CA ASN A 497 -22.29 -12.16 17.20
C ASN A 497 -22.28 -10.63 17.14
N ALA A 498 -23.19 -9.98 17.88
CA ALA A 498 -23.09 -8.55 18.14
C ALA A 498 -21.88 -8.28 19.05
N LEU A 499 -21.04 -7.34 18.66
CA LEU A 499 -19.75 -7.06 19.29
C LEU A 499 -19.75 -5.68 19.94
N GLU A 500 -19.22 -5.62 21.15
CA GLU A 500 -18.90 -4.40 21.87
C GLU A 500 -17.38 -4.19 21.90
N PRO A 501 -16.90 -2.95 22.12
CA PRO A 501 -15.48 -2.72 22.34
C PRO A 501 -15.00 -3.55 23.53
N ASN A 502 -13.87 -4.22 23.39
CA ASN A 502 -13.30 -5.10 24.41
C ASN A 502 -12.01 -4.55 25.02
N ASP A 503 -11.47 -3.47 24.47
CA ASP A 503 -10.30 -2.78 25.00
C ASP A 503 -10.52 -1.26 25.04
N ARG A 504 -9.84 -0.58 25.96
CA ARG A 504 -9.93 0.87 26.15
C ARG A 504 -8.56 1.46 26.48
N VAL A 505 -8.21 2.52 25.76
CA VAL A 505 -7.00 3.30 25.97
C VAL A 505 -7.39 4.69 26.49
N GLN A 506 -7.00 4.99 27.73
CA GLN A 506 -7.25 6.27 28.38
C GLN A 506 -6.25 7.34 27.91
N ALA A 507 -6.67 8.60 27.99
CA ALA A 507 -5.84 9.78 27.76
C ALA A 507 -6.37 10.98 28.55
N GLU A 508 -5.57 12.04 28.65
CA GLU A 508 -5.86 13.23 29.47
C GLU A 508 -7.21 13.90 29.18
N ALA A 509 -7.64 13.94 27.92
CA ALA A 509 -8.88 14.58 27.48
C ALA A 509 -9.82 13.66 26.72
N GLY A 510 -9.76 12.34 26.96
CA GLY A 510 -10.65 11.40 26.32
C GLY A 510 -10.22 9.94 26.44
N GLU A 511 -10.91 9.06 25.72
CA GLU A 511 -10.56 7.65 25.61
C GLU A 511 -10.77 7.14 24.18
N SER A 512 -10.10 6.04 23.85
CA SER A 512 -10.36 5.25 22.65
C SER A 512 -10.84 3.86 23.06
N GLU A 513 -12.00 3.46 22.59
CA GLU A 513 -12.56 2.12 22.74
C GLU A 513 -12.26 1.32 21.47
N LEU A 514 -11.70 0.12 21.59
CA LEU A 514 -11.28 -0.71 20.45
C LEU A 514 -12.08 -2.01 20.44
N TRP A 515 -12.46 -2.44 19.23
CA TRP A 515 -12.93 -3.78 18.99
C TRP A 515 -11.75 -4.69 18.64
N ASP A 516 -11.82 -5.96 19.05
CA ASP A 516 -10.81 -6.95 18.72
C ASP A 516 -10.77 -7.23 17.23
N TRP A 517 -9.84 -6.59 16.52
CA TRP A 517 -9.67 -6.81 15.09
C TRP A 517 -9.28 -8.26 14.75
N LYS A 518 -8.83 -9.07 15.73
CA LYS A 518 -8.58 -10.51 15.55
C LYS A 518 -9.84 -11.37 15.60
N ASN A 519 -11.02 -10.78 15.87
CA ASN A 519 -12.28 -11.50 15.77
C ASN A 519 -12.52 -11.96 14.33
N ASP A 520 -12.97 -13.20 14.15
CA ASP A 520 -13.24 -13.80 12.83
C ASP A 520 -14.10 -12.91 11.91
N GLN A 521 -15.06 -12.16 12.48
CA GLN A 521 -15.90 -11.23 11.71
C GLN A 521 -15.10 -10.09 11.07
N PHE A 522 -14.16 -9.50 11.82
CA PHE A 522 -13.35 -8.39 11.35
C PHE A 522 -12.20 -8.87 10.45
N GLN A 523 -11.62 -10.04 10.74
CA GLN A 523 -10.66 -10.72 9.87
C GLN A 523 -11.27 -11.03 8.50
N CYS A 524 -12.45 -11.68 8.46
CA CYS A 524 -13.16 -11.95 7.22
C CYS A 524 -13.47 -10.70 6.41
N ALA A 525 -13.86 -9.60 7.07
CA ALA A 525 -14.14 -8.34 6.40
C ALA A 525 -12.88 -7.53 6.06
N GLY A 526 -11.71 -7.89 6.60
CA GLY A 526 -10.46 -7.15 6.39
C GLY A 526 -10.49 -5.74 6.99
N VAL A 527 -11.06 -5.57 8.18
CA VAL A 527 -11.25 -4.25 8.81
C VAL A 527 -10.87 -4.21 10.29
N ALA A 528 -10.67 -3.00 10.81
CA ALA A 528 -10.61 -2.72 12.25
C ALA A 528 -11.52 -1.54 12.61
N VAL A 529 -12.08 -1.53 13.83
CA VAL A 529 -12.98 -0.46 14.29
C VAL A 529 -12.53 0.11 15.63
N ILE A 530 -12.58 1.45 15.74
CA ILE A 530 -12.20 2.21 16.92
C ILE A 530 -13.28 3.27 17.17
N ARG A 531 -13.64 3.52 18.44
CA ARG A 531 -14.50 4.65 18.83
C ARG A 531 -13.73 5.59 19.74
N HIS A 532 -13.57 6.84 19.32
CA HIS A 532 -12.96 7.90 20.12
C HIS A 532 -14.05 8.68 20.87
N ARG A 533 -13.80 8.93 22.16
CA ARG A 533 -14.58 9.82 23.02
C ARG A 533 -13.67 10.96 23.45
N ILE A 534 -13.90 12.16 22.92
CA ILE A 534 -13.01 13.31 23.08
C ILE A 534 -13.77 14.39 23.84
N GLN A 535 -13.28 14.76 25.02
CA GLN A 535 -13.90 15.78 25.85
C GLN A 535 -13.81 17.17 25.20
N PRO A 536 -14.62 18.15 25.64
CA PRO A 536 -14.47 19.54 25.21
C PRO A 536 -13.02 20.03 25.36
N LYS A 537 -12.51 20.70 24.33
CA LYS A 537 -11.10 21.13 24.20
C LYS A 537 -10.07 19.98 24.14
N GLY A 538 -10.51 18.76 23.89
CA GLY A 538 -9.63 17.62 23.60
C GLY A 538 -9.09 17.68 22.18
N LEU A 539 -7.79 17.41 22.04
CA LEU A 539 -7.06 17.32 20.78
C LEU A 539 -6.57 15.87 20.61
N LEU A 540 -7.13 15.15 19.63
CA LEU A 540 -6.56 13.89 19.16
C LEU A 540 -5.25 14.21 18.42
N LEU A 541 -4.15 13.67 18.92
CA LEU A 541 -2.82 14.02 18.46
C LEU A 541 -2.55 13.61 17.00
N PRO A 542 -1.71 14.37 16.28
CA PRO A 542 -1.33 14.06 14.91
C PRO A 542 -0.76 12.65 14.72
N SER A 543 -1.35 11.90 13.80
CA SER A 543 -0.94 10.54 13.45
C SER A 543 -1.34 10.16 12.02
N TYR A 544 -0.80 9.06 11.51
CA TYR A 544 -1.21 8.43 10.25
C TYR A 544 -1.38 6.91 10.42
N THR A 545 -2.09 6.26 9.50
CA THR A 545 -2.40 4.83 9.56
C THR A 545 -1.95 4.10 8.29
N ASN A 546 -1.67 2.79 8.38
CA ASN A 546 -1.35 1.97 7.19
C ASN A 546 -2.55 1.63 6.30
N ALA A 547 -3.75 1.71 6.86
CA ALA A 547 -5.00 1.51 6.15
C ALA A 547 -5.74 2.84 5.92
N PRO A 548 -6.51 2.98 4.82
CA PRO A 548 -7.45 4.08 4.67
C PRO A 548 -8.58 3.94 5.69
N LEU A 549 -9.20 5.08 6.05
CA LEU A 549 -10.24 5.09 7.07
C LEU A 549 -11.44 5.97 6.71
N LEU A 550 -12.61 5.56 7.24
CA LEU A 550 -13.83 6.35 7.31
C LEU A 550 -14.14 6.68 8.77
N VAL A 551 -14.43 7.96 9.05
CA VAL A 551 -14.86 8.44 10.36
C VAL A 551 -16.32 8.87 10.29
N TYR A 552 -17.19 8.25 11.08
CA TYR A 552 -18.53 8.75 11.34
C TYR A 552 -18.55 9.57 12.63
N ILE A 553 -18.97 10.84 12.54
CA ILE A 553 -19.16 11.69 13.71
C ILE A 553 -20.55 11.39 14.31
N GLU A 554 -20.58 10.56 15.35
CA GLU A 554 -21.81 10.16 16.03
C GLU A 554 -22.38 11.28 16.90
N GLN A 555 -21.52 12.09 17.54
CA GLN A 555 -21.95 13.19 18.39
C GLN A 555 -20.91 14.30 18.41
N GLY A 556 -21.36 15.56 18.48
CA GLY A 556 -20.49 16.71 18.74
C GLY A 556 -20.07 17.43 17.47
N ARG A 557 -19.11 18.33 17.61
CA ARG A 557 -18.57 19.14 16.51
C ARG A 557 -17.12 19.53 16.78
N GLY A 558 -16.44 19.93 15.74
CA GLY A 558 -15.05 20.32 15.82
C GLY A 558 -14.47 20.68 14.48
N PHE A 559 -13.16 20.62 14.41
CA PHE A 559 -12.43 20.72 13.15
C PHE A 559 -11.26 19.74 13.11
N HIS A 560 -10.92 19.33 11.89
CA HIS A 560 -9.85 18.38 11.62
C HIS A 560 -9.00 18.88 10.46
N GLU A 561 -7.79 18.35 10.36
CA GLU A 561 -6.91 18.54 9.22
C GLU A 561 -6.48 17.18 8.69
N VAL A 562 -6.40 17.07 7.36
CA VAL A 562 -5.74 15.97 6.66
C VAL A 562 -4.65 16.60 5.83
N ILE A 563 -3.41 16.16 6.08
CA ILE A 563 -2.21 16.73 5.48
C ILE A 563 -1.94 15.99 4.18
N PHE A 564 -1.97 16.72 3.07
CA PHE A 564 -1.55 16.21 1.76
C PHE A 564 -0.10 16.63 1.50
N PRO A 565 0.85 15.67 1.44
CA PRO A 565 2.26 16.00 1.22
C PRO A 565 2.46 16.73 -0.10
N GLY A 566 3.29 17.78 -0.07
CA GLY A 566 3.59 18.61 -1.24
C GLY A 566 2.56 19.73 -1.53
N CYS A 567 1.43 19.77 -0.83
CA CYS A 567 0.49 20.88 -0.91
C CYS A 567 0.94 22.08 -0.05
N ALA A 568 0.72 23.30 -0.54
CA ALA A 568 1.10 24.52 0.15
C ALA A 568 0.19 24.85 1.35
N GLU A 569 0.71 25.62 2.31
CA GLU A 569 -0.07 26.16 3.42
C GLU A 569 -0.98 27.30 2.96
N THR A 570 -2.17 26.99 2.44
CA THR A 570 -3.09 27.98 1.87
C THR A 570 -3.81 28.85 2.91
N PHE A 571 -3.77 28.46 4.19
CA PHE A 571 -4.35 29.25 5.29
C PHE A 571 -3.23 30.04 5.96
N GLN A 572 -3.17 31.35 5.70
CA GLN A 572 -2.08 32.23 6.15
C GLN A 572 -2.63 33.48 6.83
N SER A 573 -1.97 33.94 7.90
CA SER A 573 -2.33 35.20 8.56
C SER A 573 -2.07 36.39 7.63
N SER A 574 -3.11 37.19 7.34
CA SER A 574 -2.97 38.35 6.46
C SER A 574 -2.14 39.48 7.10
N GLN A 575 -1.35 40.21 6.32
CA GLN A 575 -0.71 41.45 6.80
C GLN A 575 -1.72 42.60 7.03
N GLN A 576 -2.97 42.47 6.57
CA GLN A 576 -4.00 43.52 6.64
C GLN A 576 -4.93 43.45 7.88
N SER A 577 -4.88 42.38 8.67
CA SER A 577 -5.52 42.33 10.01
C SER A 577 -4.75 43.14 11.08
N GLN A 578 -3.93 44.11 10.66
CA GLN A 578 -3.16 45.03 11.50
C GLN A 578 -4.03 46.11 12.19
N GLY A 579 -5.34 46.16 11.95
CA GLY A 579 -6.19 47.27 12.39
C GLY A 579 -7.05 47.08 13.64
N GLN A 580 -7.27 45.85 14.16
CA GLN A 580 -8.28 45.64 15.23
C GLN A 580 -7.94 44.54 16.25
N SER A 581 -6.75 44.55 16.83
CA SER A 581 -6.52 43.84 18.09
C SER A 581 -5.78 44.73 19.07
N GLN A 582 -6.54 45.32 20.00
CA GLN A 582 -5.99 45.88 21.24
C GLN A 582 -5.40 44.71 22.07
N GLU A 583 -4.12 44.83 22.42
CA GLU A 583 -3.42 44.17 23.55
C GLU A 583 -3.09 42.65 23.52
N GLY A 584 -3.14 41.94 22.40
CA GLY A 584 -2.66 40.54 22.30
C GLY A 584 -1.44 40.37 21.39
N GLN A 585 -0.47 39.51 21.75
CA GLN A 585 0.67 39.12 20.89
C GLN A 585 0.25 38.84 19.44
N ARG A 586 1.06 39.29 18.47
CA ARG A 586 0.85 39.07 17.03
C ARG A 586 0.64 37.57 16.74
N PHE A 587 -0.58 37.19 16.36
CA PHE A 587 -0.89 35.84 15.90
C PHE A 587 -0.43 35.68 14.43
N GLN A 588 0.70 34.99 14.22
CA GLN A 588 1.26 34.70 12.90
C GLN A 588 1.42 33.19 12.73
N ASP A 589 0.71 32.62 11.76
CA ASP A 589 0.77 31.20 11.43
C ASP A 589 0.49 30.97 9.94
N ARG A 590 0.83 29.79 9.44
CA ARG A 590 0.46 29.26 8.13
C ARG A 590 0.28 27.75 8.23
N HIS A 591 -0.82 27.21 7.75
CA HIS A 591 -1.08 25.76 7.75
C HIS A 591 -1.92 25.33 6.54
N GLN A 592 -2.11 24.02 6.35
CA GLN A 592 -3.01 23.54 5.30
C GLN A 592 -4.48 23.76 5.71
N LYS A 593 -5.38 23.39 4.80
CA LYS A 593 -6.83 23.60 4.94
C LYS A 593 -7.39 22.75 6.09
N ILE A 594 -7.85 23.41 7.14
CA ILE A 594 -8.69 22.80 8.17
C ILE A 594 -10.14 22.68 7.69
N ARG A 595 -10.86 21.68 8.19
CA ARG A 595 -12.25 21.39 7.83
C ARG A 595 -13.08 21.24 9.09
N HIS A 596 -14.18 21.97 9.17
CA HIS A 596 -15.17 21.74 10.23
C HIS A 596 -15.90 20.42 9.99
N PHE A 597 -16.23 19.74 11.08
CA PHE A 597 -17.12 18.59 11.06
C PHE A 597 -18.20 18.75 12.12
N ARG A 598 -19.31 18.05 11.93
CA ARG A 598 -20.44 17.98 12.86
C ARG A 598 -21.03 16.57 12.87
N GLU A 599 -21.91 16.33 13.83
CA GLU A 599 -22.76 15.14 13.89
C GLU A 599 -23.32 14.79 12.51
N GLY A 600 -23.16 13.51 12.15
CA GLY A 600 -23.55 12.97 10.85
C GLY A 600 -22.53 13.08 9.73
N ASP A 601 -21.39 13.73 9.93
CA ASP A 601 -20.35 13.75 8.89
C ASP A 601 -19.65 12.38 8.78
N ILE A 602 -19.52 11.88 7.54
CA ILE A 602 -18.56 10.86 7.13
C ILE A 602 -17.31 11.57 6.62
N VAL A 603 -16.15 11.31 7.23
CA VAL A 603 -14.85 11.86 6.81
C VAL A 603 -13.97 10.73 6.26
N ALA A 604 -13.39 10.94 5.08
CA ALA A 604 -12.58 9.99 4.35
C ALA A 604 -11.09 10.39 4.38
N ILE A 605 -10.21 9.49 4.84
CA ILE A 605 -8.78 9.73 4.99
C ILE A 605 -7.96 8.60 4.35
N PRO A 606 -7.05 8.89 3.38
CA PRO A 606 -6.17 7.89 2.77
C PRO A 606 -5.14 7.29 3.73
N ALA A 607 -4.68 6.08 3.42
CA ALA A 607 -3.52 5.47 4.08
C ALA A 607 -2.29 6.38 4.00
N GLY A 608 -1.52 6.46 5.08
CA GLY A 608 -0.30 7.26 5.20
C GLY A 608 -0.53 8.78 5.31
N ALA A 609 -1.76 9.28 5.14
CA ALA A 609 -2.08 10.69 5.29
C ALA A 609 -2.20 11.08 6.77
N ALA A 610 -1.36 12.02 7.20
CA ALA A 610 -1.35 12.50 8.57
C ALA A 610 -2.60 13.35 8.88
N HIS A 611 -3.19 13.15 10.05
CA HIS A 611 -4.40 13.85 10.46
C HIS A 611 -4.44 14.07 11.98
N TRP A 612 -5.18 15.09 12.40
CA TRP A 612 -5.51 15.40 13.79
C TRP A 612 -6.93 15.96 13.87
N LEU A 613 -7.51 15.93 15.07
CA LEU A 613 -8.89 16.35 15.29
C LEU A 613 -9.02 17.09 16.63
N TYR A 614 -9.77 18.19 16.65
CA TYR A 614 -10.02 18.98 17.85
C TYR A 614 -11.52 19.14 18.11
N ASN A 615 -11.92 18.93 19.37
CA ASN A 615 -13.28 19.20 19.84
C ASN A 615 -13.41 20.65 20.32
N ASP A 616 -14.00 21.51 19.49
CA ASP A 616 -14.35 22.90 19.83
C ASP A 616 -15.79 23.05 20.34
N GLY A 617 -16.50 21.94 20.51
CA GLY A 617 -17.85 21.89 21.07
C GLY A 617 -17.87 22.00 22.60
N ASP A 618 -19.09 22.14 23.13
CA ASP A 618 -19.42 22.17 24.56
C ASP A 618 -19.72 20.78 25.13
N ARG A 619 -19.81 19.75 24.28
CA ARG A 619 -20.12 18.36 24.64
C ARG A 619 -18.99 17.42 24.22
N GLU A 620 -19.00 16.22 24.76
CA GLU A 620 -18.14 15.13 24.29
C GLU A 620 -18.39 14.86 22.80
N LEU A 621 -17.29 14.73 22.07
CA LEU A 621 -17.26 14.32 20.67
C LEU A 621 -17.10 12.80 20.62
N ILE A 622 -18.00 12.12 19.93
CA ILE A 622 -17.94 10.67 19.69
C ILE A 622 -17.70 10.44 18.20
N ALA A 623 -16.59 9.80 17.87
CA ALA A 623 -16.20 9.50 16.49
C ALA A 623 -15.94 8.00 16.32
N VAL A 624 -16.67 7.34 15.42
CA VAL A 624 -16.50 5.92 15.09
C VAL A 624 -15.69 5.79 13.82
N VAL A 625 -14.56 5.10 13.90
CA VAL A 625 -13.54 4.99 12.84
C VAL A 625 -13.48 3.55 12.36
N LEU A 626 -13.68 3.35 11.05
CA LEU A 626 -13.39 2.09 10.37
C LEU A 626 -12.10 2.22 9.58
N LEU A 627 -11.20 1.25 9.75
CA LEU A 627 -9.97 1.08 8.97
C LEU A 627 -10.12 -0.14 8.07
N ASP A 628 -9.81 -0.01 6.78
CA ASP A 628 -9.81 -1.14 5.82
C ASP A 628 -8.39 -1.73 5.71
N THR A 629 -8.10 -2.74 6.53
CA THR A 629 -6.77 -3.33 6.65
C THR A 629 -6.42 -4.25 5.48
N SER A 630 -7.41 -4.72 4.74
CA SER A 630 -7.22 -5.53 3.52
C SER A 630 -7.05 -4.70 2.24
N ASN A 631 -7.19 -3.38 2.35
CA ASN A 631 -7.09 -2.46 1.22
C ASN A 631 -5.73 -2.55 0.51
N ASN A 632 -5.71 -2.46 -0.83
CA ASN A 632 -4.48 -2.49 -1.61
C ASN A 632 -3.51 -1.32 -1.33
N ALA A 633 -3.99 -0.23 -0.71
CA ALA A 633 -3.16 0.86 -0.24
C ALA A 633 -2.33 0.50 1.00
N ASN A 634 -2.70 -0.57 1.72
CA ASN A 634 -1.92 -1.15 2.82
C ASN A 634 -0.99 -2.25 2.28
N GLN A 635 0.28 -1.94 2.08
CA GLN A 635 1.29 -2.90 1.60
C GLN A 635 2.04 -3.59 2.74
N LEU A 636 1.72 -3.31 4.01
CA LEU A 636 2.36 -3.97 5.14
C LEU A 636 1.80 -5.39 5.35
N ASP A 637 0.81 -5.51 6.20
CA ASP A 637 0.05 -6.72 6.47
C ASP A 637 -1.32 -6.30 7.06
N GLN A 638 -2.20 -7.25 7.34
CA GLN A 638 -3.57 -6.94 7.79
C GLN A 638 -3.66 -6.36 9.22
N ASN A 639 -2.54 -6.16 9.93
CA ASN A 639 -2.58 -5.54 11.24
C ASN A 639 -2.83 -4.03 11.13
N PRO A 640 -3.83 -3.48 11.85
CA PRO A 640 -4.03 -2.05 11.93
C PRO A 640 -2.89 -1.40 12.72
N ARG A 641 -2.22 -0.42 12.12
CA ARG A 641 -1.15 0.37 12.75
C ARG A 641 -1.46 1.85 12.69
N ARG A 642 -1.18 2.53 13.81
CA ARG A 642 -1.23 4.00 13.91
C ARG A 642 0.15 4.51 14.33
N PHE A 643 0.69 5.40 13.51
CA PHE A 643 2.00 6.02 13.70
C PHE A 643 1.76 7.43 14.25
N PHE A 644 1.90 7.59 15.57
CA PHE A 644 1.91 8.91 16.18
C PHE A 644 3.25 9.59 15.93
N PHE A 645 3.21 10.87 15.63
CA PHE A 645 4.43 11.69 15.58
C PHE A 645 4.41 12.81 16.60
N ALA A 646 3.45 12.81 17.53
CA ALA A 646 3.48 13.63 18.74
C ALA A 646 2.87 12.89 19.94
N GLY A 647 3.18 13.38 21.14
CA GLY A 647 2.77 12.77 22.41
C GLY A 647 3.45 11.44 22.70
N ASN A 648 2.97 10.75 23.73
CA ASN A 648 3.48 9.46 24.15
C ASN A 648 2.32 8.58 24.61
N PRO A 649 1.69 7.82 23.70
CA PRO A 649 0.48 7.07 24.00
C PRO A 649 0.69 5.89 24.97
N GLN A 650 1.92 5.69 25.47
CA GLN A 650 2.36 4.47 26.14
C GLN A 650 1.98 4.33 27.63
N LYS A 651 1.72 5.40 28.39
CA LYS A 651 1.99 5.34 29.85
C LYS A 651 0.85 5.06 30.83
N GLU A 652 -0.39 4.83 30.42
CA GLU A 652 -1.48 4.54 31.36
C GLU A 652 -2.09 3.14 31.20
N GLN A 653 -1.40 2.11 31.70
CA GLN A 653 -2.03 0.92 32.30
C GLN A 653 -1.03 0.14 33.15
N GLY A 654 -0.69 0.71 34.31
CA GLY A 654 -0.31 -0.10 35.47
C GLY A 654 -1.57 -0.68 36.11
N GLN A 655 -1.56 -2.01 36.36
CA GLN A 655 -2.37 -2.73 37.36
C GLN A 655 -3.67 -3.46 37.03
N HIS A 656 -4.18 -3.58 35.79
CA HIS A 656 -5.32 -4.50 35.54
C HIS A 656 -5.06 -5.56 34.46
N GLY A 657 -4.82 -6.79 34.94
CA GLY A 657 -5.31 -8.02 34.32
C GLY A 657 -4.60 -8.50 33.05
N LYS A 658 -3.56 -9.32 33.22
CA LYS A 658 -3.05 -10.24 32.20
C LYS A 658 -4.17 -11.08 31.58
N LYS A 659 -4.63 -10.73 30.36
CA LYS A 659 -5.21 -11.69 29.40
C LYS A 659 -4.86 -11.29 27.97
N GLY A 660 -3.82 -11.93 27.42
CA GLY A 660 -3.88 -12.48 26.06
C GLY A 660 -3.72 -11.54 24.85
N GLY A 661 -2.94 -10.47 24.93
CA GLY A 661 -2.43 -9.77 23.74
C GLY A 661 -1.05 -9.19 24.05
N GLN A 662 -0.07 -9.33 23.15
CA GLN A 662 1.15 -8.53 23.20
C GLN A 662 0.75 -7.06 23.08
N GLN A 663 0.57 -6.40 24.22
CA GLN A 663 0.28 -4.97 24.29
C GLN A 663 1.61 -4.26 23.98
N GLU A 664 1.80 -3.96 22.69
CA GLU A 664 3.02 -3.33 22.20
C GLU A 664 3.16 -1.93 22.80
N SER A 665 4.32 -1.68 23.40
CA SER A 665 4.73 -0.37 23.89
C SER A 665 4.83 0.61 22.72
N CYS A 666 3.84 1.48 22.52
CA CYS A 666 3.84 2.46 21.42
C CYS A 666 4.25 3.86 21.90
N GLY A 667 5.43 4.34 21.51
CA GLY A 667 5.82 5.75 21.53
C GLY A 667 5.49 6.46 20.22
N ASN A 668 5.91 7.73 20.07
CA ASN A 668 5.84 8.42 18.78
C ASN A 668 7.09 8.13 17.93
N ILE A 669 7.00 8.31 16.61
CA ILE A 669 8.09 7.99 15.67
C ILE A 669 9.37 8.80 15.87
N PHE A 670 9.33 9.98 16.52
CA PHE A 670 10.54 10.75 16.76
C PHE A 670 11.44 10.09 17.80
N ARG A 671 10.86 9.32 18.73
CA ARG A 671 11.61 8.57 19.75
C ARG A 671 12.65 7.61 19.16
N GLY A 672 12.41 7.10 17.96
CA GLY A 672 13.33 6.17 17.30
C GLY A 672 14.45 6.85 16.53
N PHE A 673 14.43 8.17 16.39
CA PHE A 673 15.54 8.90 15.77
C PHE A 673 16.52 9.42 16.82
N ASP A 674 17.77 9.58 16.40
CA ASP A 674 18.79 10.20 17.23
C ASP A 674 18.48 11.70 17.45
N ALA A 675 18.54 12.16 18.71
CA ALA A 675 18.13 13.51 19.07
C ALA A 675 19.02 14.60 18.44
N GLU A 676 20.32 14.35 18.23
CA GLU A 676 21.22 15.30 17.58
C GLU A 676 20.93 15.36 16.08
N ALA A 677 20.69 14.21 15.45
CA ALA A 677 20.32 14.16 14.04
C ALA A 677 18.95 14.82 13.79
N LEU A 678 17.98 14.67 14.71
CA LEU A 678 16.72 15.40 14.68
C LEU A 678 16.95 16.91 14.83
N ALA A 679 17.75 17.34 15.80
CA ALA A 679 18.07 18.75 16.01
C ALA A 679 18.70 19.38 14.75
N GLU A 680 19.61 18.67 14.09
CA GLU A 680 20.21 19.09 12.83
C GLU A 680 19.20 19.13 11.68
N ALA A 681 18.35 18.10 11.56
CA ALA A 681 17.33 18.01 10.52
C ALA A 681 16.28 19.13 10.64
N PHE A 682 15.84 19.45 11.85
CA PHE A 682 14.87 20.52 12.12
C PHE A 682 15.51 21.90 12.27
N ASN A 683 16.84 21.98 12.37
CA ASN A 683 17.59 23.20 12.68
C ASN A 683 17.10 23.88 13.99
N VAL A 684 17.01 23.07 15.05
CA VAL A 684 16.62 23.47 16.41
C VAL A 684 17.67 23.00 17.41
N ASP A 685 17.55 23.39 18.67
CA ASP A 685 18.41 22.86 19.73
C ASP A 685 18.00 21.42 20.12
N THR A 686 18.95 20.67 20.69
CA THR A 686 18.74 19.26 21.09
C THR A 686 17.65 19.10 22.15
N GLU A 687 17.40 20.10 22.99
CA GLU A 687 16.33 20.04 23.99
C GLU A 687 14.96 20.09 23.32
N THR A 688 14.77 21.00 22.35
CA THR A 688 13.58 21.00 21.49
C THR A 688 13.40 19.66 20.78
N ALA A 689 14.47 19.06 20.25
CA ALA A 689 14.40 17.74 19.63
C ALA A 689 13.97 16.63 20.60
N ARG A 690 14.46 16.62 21.84
CA ARG A 690 14.01 15.68 22.90
C ARG A 690 12.54 15.86 23.26
N LYS A 691 12.03 17.09 23.24
CA LYS A 691 10.59 17.34 23.44
C LYS A 691 9.75 16.71 22.32
N LEU A 692 10.23 16.68 21.07
CA LEU A 692 9.55 15.97 19.98
C LEU A 692 9.43 14.47 20.25
N GLN A 693 10.45 13.87 20.86
CA GLN A 693 10.47 12.45 21.23
C GLN A 693 9.45 12.11 22.33
N GLY A 694 8.93 13.11 23.06
CA GLY A 694 7.85 12.94 24.03
C GLY A 694 8.23 12.07 25.23
N GLU A 695 9.51 11.91 25.57
CA GLU A 695 10.00 10.98 26.61
C GLU A 695 9.32 11.21 27.99
N ASN A 696 9.03 12.48 28.28
CA ASN A 696 8.43 12.94 29.53
C ASN A 696 6.91 13.19 29.42
N ASP A 697 6.31 13.01 28.24
CA ASP A 697 4.86 13.16 28.07
C ASP A 697 4.13 11.92 28.61
N GLN A 698 3.05 12.15 29.36
CA GLN A 698 2.21 11.10 29.95
C GLN A 698 0.73 11.31 29.65
N ARG A 699 0.38 12.30 28.81
CA ARG A 699 -1.02 12.70 28.55
C ARG A 699 -1.75 11.74 27.61
N GLY A 700 -1.05 10.79 27.00
CA GLY A 700 -1.62 9.82 26.06
C GLY A 700 -1.78 10.39 24.64
N HIS A 701 -2.73 9.83 23.88
CA HIS A 701 -3.02 10.21 22.47
C HIS A 701 -4.08 11.31 22.31
N ILE A 702 -4.79 11.69 23.38
CA ILE A 702 -5.79 12.78 23.38
C ILE A 702 -5.44 13.75 24.52
N VAL A 703 -5.01 14.96 24.17
CA VAL A 703 -4.52 15.95 25.13
C VAL A 703 -5.52 17.07 25.34
N ARG A 704 -5.52 17.67 26.53
CA ARG A 704 -6.32 18.84 26.85
C ARG A 704 -5.61 20.11 26.38
N VAL A 705 -6.32 20.94 25.62
CA VAL A 705 -5.87 22.30 25.31
C VAL A 705 -6.42 23.23 26.39
N GLU A 706 -5.55 23.86 27.19
CA GLU A 706 -5.98 24.71 28.32
C GLU A 706 -6.82 25.91 27.86
N ARG A 707 -6.37 26.55 26.76
CA ARG A 707 -7.04 27.68 26.11
C ARG A 707 -7.80 27.21 24.86
N GLU A 708 -8.54 28.11 24.21
CA GLU A 708 -9.09 27.79 22.89
C GLU A 708 -7.94 27.61 21.89
N LEU A 709 -7.96 26.52 21.13
CA LEU A 709 -6.90 26.20 20.16
C LEU A 709 -6.85 27.29 19.07
N GLN A 710 -5.73 28.01 18.98
CA GLN A 710 -5.60 29.16 18.09
C GLN A 710 -5.14 28.73 16.69
N VAL A 711 -6.07 28.65 15.74
CA VAL A 711 -5.79 28.31 14.33
C VAL A 711 -6.37 29.36 13.39
N ILE A 712 -5.81 29.49 12.18
CA ILE A 712 -6.41 30.32 11.13
C ILE A 712 -7.64 29.59 10.61
N ARG A 713 -8.81 30.23 10.70
CA ARG A 713 -10.07 29.68 10.20
C ARG A 713 -10.87 30.79 9.53
N PRO A 714 -11.47 30.55 8.34
CA PRO A 714 -12.39 31.52 7.76
C PRO A 714 -13.55 31.74 8.74
N PRO A 715 -14.06 32.99 8.86
CA PRO A 715 -15.21 33.25 9.71
C PRO A 715 -16.41 32.42 9.24
N MET A 716 -17.07 31.69 10.14
CA MET A 716 -18.26 30.90 9.76
C MET A 716 -19.45 31.83 9.50
N SER A 717 -19.64 32.28 8.26
CA SER A 717 -20.90 32.87 7.80
C SER A 717 -21.88 31.75 7.40
N ARG A 718 -23.20 31.97 7.61
CA ARG A 718 -24.24 31.01 7.17
C ARG A 718 -24.17 30.72 5.66
N GLU A 719 -23.86 31.75 4.86
CA GLU A 719 -23.69 31.62 3.41
C GLU A 719 -22.45 30.80 3.01
N GLU A 720 -21.36 30.83 3.78
CA GLU A 720 -20.19 29.97 3.53
C GLU A 720 -20.42 28.51 3.95
N GLN A 721 -21.24 28.28 4.99
CA GLN A 721 -21.70 26.94 5.34
C GLN A 721 -22.47 26.30 4.18
N GLU A 722 -23.38 27.05 3.56
CA GLU A 722 -24.14 26.61 2.38
C GLU A 722 -23.25 26.41 1.14
N ARG A 723 -22.24 27.28 0.92
CA ARG A 723 -21.27 27.11 -0.18
C ARG A 723 -20.35 25.91 -0.02
N GLN A 724 -19.96 25.56 1.22
CA GLN A 724 -19.19 24.33 1.50
C GLN A 724 -20.04 23.07 1.28
N GLU A 725 -21.34 23.13 1.54
CA GLU A 725 -22.28 22.01 1.33
C GLU A 725 -22.67 21.81 -0.14
N GLN A 726 -22.80 22.89 -0.92
CA GLN A 726 -23.20 22.83 -2.33
C GLN A 726 -22.07 22.54 -3.32
N GLY A 727 -20.81 22.43 -2.87
CA GLY A 727 -19.68 22.11 -3.74
C GLY A 727 -19.41 23.13 -4.86
N GLN A 728 -19.97 24.35 -4.79
CA GLN A 728 -19.73 25.40 -5.77
C GLN A 728 -18.37 26.08 -5.52
N GLY A 729 -17.29 25.33 -5.77
CA GLY A 729 -16.02 25.94 -6.16
C GLY A 729 -16.19 26.47 -7.58
N ARG A 730 -16.06 27.79 -7.78
CA ARG A 730 -15.93 28.39 -9.12
C ARG A 730 -14.83 27.63 -9.87
N GLY A 731 -15.21 26.90 -10.92
CA GLY A 731 -14.27 26.35 -11.86
C GLY A 731 -13.48 27.44 -12.56
N SER A 732 -12.18 27.19 -12.73
CA SER A 732 -11.26 27.71 -13.76
C SER A 732 -9.90 28.12 -13.18
N GLY A 733 -9.20 27.21 -12.50
CA GLY A 733 -7.77 27.30 -12.26
C GLY A 733 -7.10 25.94 -12.51
N ASN A 734 -6.05 25.93 -13.33
CA ASN A 734 -5.37 24.69 -13.75
C ASN A 734 -4.26 24.27 -12.77
N GLY A 735 -4.38 24.62 -11.49
CA GLY A 735 -3.35 24.41 -10.47
C GLY A 735 -3.52 23.11 -9.67
N LEU A 736 -2.41 22.50 -9.23
CA LEU A 736 -2.41 21.36 -8.29
C LEU A 736 -3.14 21.68 -6.97
N GLU A 737 -3.12 22.94 -6.54
CA GLU A 737 -3.84 23.42 -5.34
C GLU A 737 -5.37 23.27 -5.47
N GLU A 738 -5.90 23.23 -6.70
CA GLU A 738 -7.34 23.14 -7.01
C GLU A 738 -7.81 21.73 -7.36
N THR A 739 -6.93 20.71 -7.25
CA THR A 739 -7.25 19.30 -7.53
C THR A 739 -7.16 18.42 -6.28
N ILE A 740 -6.02 17.77 -6.05
CA ILE A 740 -5.81 16.85 -4.92
C ILE A 740 -5.76 17.62 -3.59
N CYS A 741 -5.08 18.77 -3.54
CA CYS A 741 -4.90 19.56 -2.32
C CYS A 741 -6.20 20.14 -1.75
N SER A 742 -7.22 20.35 -2.58
CA SER A 742 -8.53 20.88 -2.20
C SER A 742 -9.64 19.83 -2.24
N ALA A 743 -9.28 18.55 -2.36
CA ALA A 743 -10.22 17.44 -2.40
C ALA A 743 -11.25 17.52 -1.26
N ARG A 744 -12.50 17.23 -1.62
CA ARG A 744 -13.61 17.07 -0.67
C ARG A 744 -13.40 15.76 0.08
N LEU A 745 -13.35 15.85 1.41
CA LEU A 745 -13.07 14.71 2.30
C LEU A 745 -14.24 14.34 3.19
N ARG A 746 -15.35 15.09 3.15
CA ARG A 746 -16.49 14.83 4.02
C ARG A 746 -17.84 14.98 3.32
N GLU A 747 -18.80 14.21 3.83
CA GLU A 747 -20.20 14.23 3.45
C GLU A 747 -21.09 14.07 4.68
N ASN A 748 -22.09 14.93 4.88
CA ASN A 748 -23.06 14.72 5.95
C ASN A 748 -24.11 13.69 5.50
N ILE A 749 -24.17 12.55 6.19
CA ILE A 749 -25.05 11.43 5.87
C ILE A 749 -26.36 11.44 6.68
N ASP A 750 -26.45 12.27 7.73
CA ASP A 750 -27.60 12.32 8.62
C ASP A 750 -28.71 13.27 8.19
N ASP A 751 -28.46 14.18 7.24
CA ASP A 751 -29.48 15.07 6.70
C ASP A 751 -30.65 14.28 6.09
N PRO A 752 -31.87 14.34 6.67
CA PRO A 752 -33.03 13.62 6.15
C PRO A 752 -33.46 14.06 4.76
N SER A 753 -33.17 15.31 4.37
CA SER A 753 -33.50 15.85 3.04
C SER A 753 -32.68 15.22 1.92
N ARG A 754 -31.59 14.52 2.29
CA ARG A 754 -30.67 13.84 1.38
C ARG A 754 -30.90 12.34 1.27
N ALA A 755 -31.99 11.84 1.84
CA ALA A 755 -32.33 10.43 1.73
C ALA A 755 -32.46 10.00 0.26
N ASP A 756 -31.68 8.99 -0.14
CA ASP A 756 -31.79 8.38 -1.47
C ASP A 756 -33.07 7.52 -1.57
N ILE A 757 -33.44 6.90 -0.45
CA ILE A 757 -34.63 6.08 -0.32
C ILE A 757 -35.39 6.53 0.92
N PHE A 758 -36.66 6.86 0.74
CA PHE A 758 -37.55 7.27 1.82
C PHE A 758 -38.90 6.59 1.69
N ASN A 759 -39.41 6.08 2.81
CA ASN A 759 -40.78 5.62 2.96
C ASN A 759 -41.33 6.19 4.28
N PRO A 760 -42.36 7.03 4.26
CA PRO A 760 -42.86 7.72 5.46
C PRO A 760 -43.31 6.77 6.58
N ASP A 761 -43.75 5.56 6.23
CA ASP A 761 -44.23 4.57 7.21
C ASP A 761 -43.13 3.62 7.68
N ALA A 762 -41.95 3.65 7.05
CA ALA A 762 -40.88 2.69 7.30
C ALA A 762 -39.53 3.32 7.70
N GLY A 763 -39.14 4.45 7.11
CA GLY A 763 -37.91 5.18 7.42
C GLY A 763 -37.14 5.69 6.19
N ARG A 764 -35.82 5.84 6.31
CA ARG A 764 -34.92 6.33 5.25
C ARG A 764 -33.58 5.61 5.16
N LEU A 765 -32.98 5.63 3.97
CA LEU A 765 -31.58 5.28 3.72
C LEU A 765 -30.89 6.43 2.97
N THR A 766 -29.66 6.73 3.37
CA THR A 766 -28.77 7.72 2.72
C THR A 766 -27.41 7.06 2.48
N ASN A 767 -26.89 7.11 1.26
CA ASN A 767 -25.61 6.50 0.89
C ASN A 767 -24.53 7.55 0.61
N VAL A 768 -23.30 7.26 1.00
CA VAL A 768 -22.09 8.03 0.65
C VAL A 768 -21.14 7.09 -0.09
N ASN A 769 -20.90 7.37 -1.36
CA ASN A 769 -20.13 6.56 -2.30
C ASN A 769 -19.32 7.46 -3.23
N SER A 770 -18.59 6.91 -4.20
CA SER A 770 -17.73 7.72 -5.08
C SER A 770 -18.48 8.70 -6.00
N PHE A 771 -19.80 8.57 -6.16
CA PHE A 771 -20.61 9.53 -6.92
C PHE A 771 -20.87 10.84 -6.17
N ASN A 772 -20.91 10.82 -4.84
CA ASN A 772 -21.15 12.01 -4.02
C ASN A 772 -19.90 12.49 -3.26
N LEU A 773 -18.97 11.58 -2.95
CA LEU A 773 -17.68 11.89 -2.33
C LEU A 773 -16.53 11.27 -3.16
N PRO A 774 -16.00 11.97 -4.18
CA PRO A 774 -15.10 11.38 -5.19
C PRO A 774 -13.83 10.71 -4.65
N ILE A 775 -13.31 11.14 -3.49
CA ILE A 775 -12.14 10.50 -2.86
C ILE A 775 -12.40 9.04 -2.52
N LEU A 776 -13.66 8.63 -2.33
CA LEU A 776 -14.01 7.24 -2.05
C LEU A 776 -13.62 6.28 -3.19
N ARG A 777 -13.51 6.77 -4.44
CA ARG A 777 -13.00 5.96 -5.55
C ARG A 777 -11.55 5.52 -5.32
N LEU A 778 -10.74 6.39 -4.72
CA LEU A 778 -9.36 6.07 -4.35
C LEU A 778 -9.32 5.13 -3.14
N LEU A 779 -10.21 5.33 -2.17
CA LEU A 779 -10.22 4.54 -0.94
C LEU A 779 -10.88 3.17 -1.10
N GLN A 780 -11.72 2.98 -2.12
CA GLN A 780 -12.55 1.78 -2.29
C GLN A 780 -13.48 1.51 -1.10
N LEU A 781 -14.07 2.57 -0.54
CA LEU A 781 -14.94 2.49 0.65
C LEU A 781 -16.25 3.27 0.44
N SER A 782 -17.33 2.84 1.06
CA SER A 782 -18.61 3.58 1.11
C SER A 782 -19.29 3.47 2.47
N ALA A 783 -20.33 4.27 2.68
CA ALA A 783 -21.12 4.24 3.90
C ALA A 783 -22.63 4.38 3.61
N GLU A 784 -23.46 3.78 4.47
CA GLU A 784 -24.93 3.91 4.46
C GLU A 784 -25.40 4.35 5.84
N ARG A 785 -26.24 5.38 5.92
CA ARG A 785 -27.04 5.72 7.10
C ARG A 785 -28.43 5.17 6.91
N GLY A 786 -28.91 4.40 7.89
CA GLY A 786 -30.27 3.92 7.90
C GLY A 786 -31.03 4.30 9.15
N VAL A 787 -32.29 4.67 8.96
CA VAL A 787 -33.26 4.95 10.02
C VAL A 787 -34.51 4.14 9.71
N LEU A 788 -34.93 3.28 10.62
CA LEU A 788 -36.19 2.55 10.54
C LEU A 788 -37.12 3.01 11.66
N HIS A 789 -38.36 3.29 11.30
CA HIS A 789 -39.44 3.55 12.25
C HIS A 789 -39.85 2.27 13.00
N ARG A 790 -40.68 2.44 14.03
CA ARG A 790 -41.14 1.32 14.87
C ARG A 790 -41.62 0.13 14.03
N ASN A 791 -41.09 -1.06 14.32
CA ASN A 791 -41.48 -2.31 13.66
C ASN A 791 -41.33 -2.33 12.12
N ALA A 792 -40.66 -1.35 11.54
CA ALA A 792 -40.36 -1.31 10.11
C ALA A 792 -39.25 -2.29 9.75
N ILE A 793 -39.20 -2.69 8.48
CA ILE A 793 -38.26 -3.71 8.00
C ILE A 793 -37.43 -3.14 6.86
N LYS A 794 -36.10 -3.26 6.92
CA LYS A 794 -35.24 -3.18 5.73
C LYS A 794 -35.35 -4.51 5.01
N ALA A 795 -35.73 -4.47 3.73
CA ALA A 795 -35.95 -5.64 2.89
C ALA A 795 -34.80 -6.65 3.03
N PRO A 796 -35.09 -7.97 3.07
CA PRO A 796 -34.05 -8.98 3.02
C PRO A 796 -33.19 -8.77 1.76
N HIS A 797 -31.88 -8.74 1.90
CA HIS A 797 -30.94 -8.43 0.82
C HIS A 797 -29.58 -9.08 1.05
N TRP A 798 -28.72 -9.12 0.03
CA TRP A 798 -27.29 -9.40 0.21
C TRP A 798 -26.44 -8.30 -0.43
N ASN A 799 -25.22 -8.10 0.07
CA ASN A 799 -24.23 -7.21 -0.52
C ASN A 799 -23.46 -7.95 -1.63
N LEU A 800 -23.38 -7.39 -2.84
CA LEU A 800 -22.85 -8.08 -4.03
C LEU A 800 -21.34 -8.04 -4.10
N ASN A 801 -20.75 -6.91 -3.72
CA ASN A 801 -19.34 -6.58 -3.99
C ASN A 801 -18.62 -5.98 -2.76
N SER A 802 -19.21 -6.11 -1.56
CA SER A 802 -18.62 -5.58 -0.32
C SER A 802 -19.05 -6.38 0.90
N HIS A 803 -18.25 -6.30 1.97
CA HIS A 803 -18.71 -6.58 3.33
C HIS A 803 -19.51 -5.36 3.84
N SER A 804 -20.30 -5.53 4.90
CA SER A 804 -21.01 -4.45 5.57
C SER A 804 -20.82 -4.52 7.08
N VAL A 805 -20.17 -3.52 7.65
CA VAL A 805 -19.90 -3.40 9.09
C VAL A 805 -20.94 -2.46 9.67
N ILE A 806 -21.90 -3.01 10.42
CA ILE A 806 -23.11 -2.30 10.87
C ILE A 806 -22.94 -1.88 12.32
N TYR A 807 -22.90 -0.57 12.58
CA TYR A 807 -22.86 0.04 13.91
C TYR A 807 -24.21 0.66 14.27
N ILE A 808 -24.80 0.26 15.40
CA ILE A 808 -26.07 0.81 15.87
C ILE A 808 -25.81 2.08 16.68
N THR A 809 -26.37 3.20 16.21
CA THR A 809 -26.23 4.52 16.87
C THR A 809 -27.36 4.82 17.83
N ARG A 810 -28.55 4.24 17.62
CA ARG A 810 -29.73 4.45 18.46
C ARG A 810 -30.76 3.32 18.29
N GLY A 811 -31.48 3.02 19.37
CA GLY A 811 -32.56 2.04 19.36
C GLY A 811 -32.05 0.61 19.29
N ASP A 812 -32.92 -0.27 18.80
CA ASP A 812 -32.68 -1.71 18.73
C ASP A 812 -33.32 -2.32 17.47
N ALA A 813 -32.69 -3.38 16.96
CA ALA A 813 -33.24 -4.14 15.85
C ALA A 813 -32.95 -5.63 15.99
N ARG A 814 -33.88 -6.46 15.56
CA ARG A 814 -33.58 -7.86 15.27
C ARG A 814 -32.94 -7.94 13.89
N ILE A 815 -31.73 -8.50 13.82
CA ILE A 815 -31.04 -8.76 12.55
C ILE A 815 -30.88 -10.26 12.38
N GLN A 816 -31.11 -10.75 11.16
CA GLN A 816 -30.73 -12.10 10.78
C GLN A 816 -29.70 -12.04 9.66
N ILE A 817 -28.66 -12.86 9.75
CA ILE A 817 -27.61 -13.01 8.74
C ILE A 817 -27.51 -14.49 8.39
N VAL A 818 -27.69 -14.81 7.11
CA VAL A 818 -27.79 -16.17 6.59
C VAL A 818 -26.62 -16.44 5.64
N ASP A 819 -25.94 -17.56 5.86
CA ASP A 819 -24.78 -17.99 5.07
C ASP A 819 -25.17 -18.73 3.77
N HIS A 820 -24.16 -19.17 3.02
CA HIS A 820 -24.33 -19.93 1.79
C HIS A 820 -25.00 -21.31 1.97
N ARG A 821 -25.10 -21.83 3.19
CA ARG A 821 -25.80 -23.09 3.51
C ARG A 821 -27.27 -22.87 3.81
N GLY A 822 -27.71 -21.61 3.91
CA GLY A 822 -29.05 -21.25 4.34
C GLY A 822 -29.24 -21.22 5.86
N GLU A 823 -28.14 -21.31 6.63
CA GLU A 823 -28.18 -21.28 8.08
C GLU A 823 -28.10 -19.83 8.59
N ALA A 824 -28.97 -19.47 9.54
CA ALA A 824 -28.94 -18.18 10.20
C ALA A 824 -27.77 -18.14 11.20
N VAL A 825 -26.58 -17.78 10.71
CA VAL A 825 -25.35 -17.64 11.50
C VAL A 825 -25.41 -16.47 12.49
N PHE A 826 -26.37 -15.56 12.32
CA PHE A 826 -26.81 -14.57 13.31
C PHE A 826 -28.34 -14.48 13.27
N ASP A 827 -29.00 -14.51 14.44
CA ASP A 827 -30.41 -14.17 14.63
C ASP A 827 -30.58 -13.66 16.06
N ASP A 828 -30.36 -12.36 16.25
CA ASP A 828 -30.41 -11.76 17.59
C ASP A 828 -30.82 -10.27 17.52
N GLU A 829 -31.11 -9.71 18.68
CA GLU A 829 -31.30 -8.27 18.89
C GLU A 829 -29.93 -7.58 18.97
N ILE A 830 -29.75 -6.52 18.19
CA ILE A 830 -28.59 -5.62 18.28
C ILE A 830 -29.03 -4.26 18.81
N ARG A 831 -28.24 -3.69 19.72
CA ARG A 831 -28.55 -2.46 20.46
C ARG A 831 -27.51 -1.38 20.21
N GLN A 832 -27.85 -0.15 20.61
CA GLN A 832 -26.96 0.99 20.55
C GLN A 832 -25.55 0.70 21.06
N GLY A 833 -24.56 1.13 20.29
CA GLY A 833 -23.14 0.98 20.59
C GLY A 833 -22.52 -0.35 20.13
N GLN A 834 -23.32 -1.30 19.64
CA GLN A 834 -22.85 -2.61 19.18
C GLN A 834 -22.59 -2.62 17.66
N ILE A 835 -21.71 -3.53 17.25
CA ILE A 835 -21.35 -3.78 15.84
C ILE A 835 -21.69 -5.21 15.44
N VAL A 836 -22.16 -5.41 14.22
CA VAL A 836 -22.19 -6.73 13.57
C VAL A 836 -21.67 -6.63 12.15
N VAL A 837 -20.93 -7.65 11.70
CA VAL A 837 -20.45 -7.72 10.32
C VAL A 837 -21.36 -8.63 9.52
N ALA A 838 -21.83 -8.15 8.37
CA ALA A 838 -22.46 -8.95 7.34
C ALA A 838 -21.45 -9.16 6.19
N PRO A 839 -20.88 -10.37 6.04
CA PRO A 839 -19.95 -10.63 4.95
C PRO A 839 -20.61 -10.50 3.58
N GLN A 840 -19.80 -10.30 2.54
CA GLN A 840 -20.25 -10.26 1.16
C GLN A 840 -21.08 -11.51 0.82
N ASN A 841 -22.19 -11.32 0.10
CA ASN A 841 -23.15 -12.34 -0.32
C ASN A 841 -23.95 -13.07 0.79
N TYR A 842 -23.72 -12.78 2.07
CA TYR A 842 -24.61 -13.27 3.13
C TYR A 842 -25.94 -12.50 3.05
N ALA A 843 -27.05 -13.21 3.20
CA ALA A 843 -28.37 -12.59 3.18
C ALA A 843 -28.70 -11.99 4.55
N VAL A 844 -29.17 -10.75 4.56
CA VAL A 844 -29.43 -9.96 5.76
C VAL A 844 -30.84 -9.41 5.73
N VAL A 845 -31.55 -9.50 6.85
CA VAL A 845 -32.79 -8.76 7.10
C VAL A 845 -32.68 -8.00 8.42
N LYS A 846 -33.24 -6.80 8.48
CA LYS A 846 -33.24 -5.95 9.68
C LYS A 846 -34.67 -5.55 9.99
N GLN A 847 -35.14 -5.81 11.20
CA GLN A 847 -36.42 -5.36 11.70
C GLN A 847 -36.22 -4.48 12.93
N ALA A 848 -36.72 -3.25 12.88
CA ALA A 848 -36.67 -2.34 14.00
C ALA A 848 -37.54 -2.82 15.17
N GLY A 849 -37.07 -2.56 16.39
CA GLY A 849 -37.88 -2.73 17.59
C GLY A 849 -38.99 -1.68 17.73
N ASN A 850 -39.56 -1.60 18.92
CA ASN A 850 -40.68 -0.70 19.21
C ASN A 850 -40.31 0.78 19.21
N GLN A 851 -39.02 1.10 19.43
CA GLN A 851 -38.51 2.47 19.46
C GLN A 851 -37.93 2.93 18.11
N GLY A 852 -37.92 2.07 17.09
CA GLY A 852 -37.16 2.30 15.86
C GLY A 852 -35.67 1.94 16.04
N VAL A 853 -34.91 2.03 14.95
CA VAL A 853 -33.45 1.85 14.98
C VAL A 853 -32.77 2.82 14.04
N GLU A 854 -31.58 3.28 14.42
CA GLU A 854 -30.70 4.06 13.58
C GLU A 854 -29.29 3.43 13.55
N TRP A 855 -28.73 3.22 12.36
CA TRP A 855 -27.42 2.59 12.19
C TRP A 855 -26.58 3.29 11.12
N VAL A 856 -25.27 3.13 11.21
CA VAL A 856 -24.34 3.40 10.12
C VAL A 856 -23.72 2.09 9.67
N SER A 857 -23.60 1.89 8.36
CA SER A 857 -22.91 0.76 7.77
C SER A 857 -21.73 1.24 6.97
N PHE A 858 -20.53 0.75 7.29
CA PHE A 858 -19.34 0.93 6.46
C PHE A 858 -19.22 -0.25 5.50
N MET A 859 -18.87 0.01 4.24
CA MET A 859 -18.80 -1.01 3.20
C MET A 859 -17.44 -0.96 2.50
N THR A 860 -16.84 -2.14 2.30
CA THR A 860 -15.47 -2.32 1.77
C THR A 860 -15.39 -2.23 0.25
N ASN A 861 -16.19 -1.36 -0.35
CA ASN A 861 -16.17 -1.03 -1.78
C ASN A 861 -16.71 0.39 -1.97
N ASP A 862 -16.20 1.17 -2.93
CA ASP A 862 -16.65 2.55 -3.14
C ASP A 862 -18.06 2.65 -3.70
N ASN A 863 -18.48 1.65 -4.47
CA ASN A 863 -19.83 1.56 -5.03
C ASN A 863 -20.46 0.24 -4.58
N ALA A 864 -20.63 0.09 -3.28
CA ALA A 864 -21.28 -1.08 -2.70
C ALA A 864 -22.72 -1.21 -3.22
N MET A 865 -23.04 -2.39 -3.74
CA MET A 865 -24.33 -2.71 -4.33
C MET A 865 -25.01 -3.81 -3.53
N ILE A 866 -26.34 -3.71 -3.41
CA ILE A 866 -27.18 -4.74 -2.80
C ILE A 866 -28.19 -5.28 -3.80
N ASN A 867 -28.66 -6.50 -3.57
CA ASN A 867 -29.83 -7.04 -4.26
C ASN A 867 -30.86 -7.49 -3.22
N THR A 868 -32.10 -7.07 -3.42
CA THR A 868 -33.21 -7.33 -2.50
C THR A 868 -33.93 -8.62 -2.87
N LEU A 869 -34.46 -9.34 -1.88
CA LEU A 869 -35.23 -10.58 -2.07
C LEU A 869 -36.74 -10.32 -2.10
N ALA A 870 -37.20 -9.20 -1.54
CA ALA A 870 -38.61 -8.81 -1.51
C ALA A 870 -38.77 -7.35 -1.93
N GLY A 871 -39.98 -6.98 -2.36
CA GLY A 871 -40.30 -5.63 -2.83
C GLY A 871 -40.12 -5.45 -4.35
N ARG A 872 -40.43 -4.26 -4.84
CA ARG A 872 -40.52 -3.93 -6.27
C ARG A 872 -39.20 -4.08 -7.05
N THR A 873 -38.07 -3.93 -6.38
CA THR A 873 -36.71 -4.04 -6.96
C THR A 873 -36.04 -5.38 -6.66
N SER A 874 -36.80 -6.39 -6.25
CA SER A 874 -36.24 -7.67 -5.82
C SER A 874 -35.81 -8.58 -6.96
N ALA A 875 -34.83 -9.44 -6.68
CA ALA A 875 -34.48 -10.58 -7.51
C ALA A 875 -35.72 -11.43 -7.84
N MET A 876 -36.63 -11.61 -6.88
CA MET A 876 -37.89 -12.33 -7.08
C MET A 876 -38.80 -11.67 -8.13
N ARG A 877 -38.84 -10.33 -8.21
CA ARG A 877 -39.54 -9.63 -9.30
C ARG A 877 -38.92 -9.90 -10.67
N GLY A 878 -37.59 -10.08 -10.72
CA GLY A 878 -36.85 -10.40 -11.95
C GLY A 878 -37.08 -11.82 -12.49
N ILE A 879 -37.48 -12.78 -11.65
CA ILE A 879 -37.67 -14.19 -12.04
C ILE A 879 -39.07 -14.40 -12.65
N PRO A 880 -39.24 -15.12 -13.78
CA PRO A 880 -40.55 -15.44 -14.33
C PRO A 880 -41.47 -16.17 -13.34
N VAL A 881 -42.77 -15.86 -13.35
CA VAL A 881 -43.73 -16.44 -12.39
C VAL A 881 -43.72 -17.97 -12.45
N ASP A 882 -43.63 -18.55 -13.65
CA ASP A 882 -43.63 -20.00 -13.81
C ASP A 882 -42.33 -20.64 -13.29
N VAL A 883 -41.19 -19.94 -13.33
CA VAL A 883 -39.94 -20.42 -12.71
C VAL A 883 -40.09 -20.47 -11.19
N ILE A 884 -40.69 -19.44 -10.58
CA ILE A 884 -40.98 -19.42 -9.13
C ILE A 884 -41.99 -20.53 -8.79
N ALA A 885 -43.10 -20.64 -9.52
CA ALA A 885 -44.13 -21.65 -9.28
C ALA A 885 -43.55 -23.07 -9.28
N ASN A 886 -42.71 -23.40 -10.28
CA ASN A 886 -42.06 -24.71 -10.35
C ASN A 886 -40.95 -24.88 -9.30
N ALA A 887 -40.11 -23.87 -9.07
CA ALA A 887 -38.99 -23.96 -8.12
C ALA A 887 -39.45 -24.14 -6.67
N TYR A 888 -40.53 -23.45 -6.28
CA TYR A 888 -41.08 -23.50 -4.93
C TYR A 888 -42.27 -24.46 -4.77
N GLN A 889 -42.69 -25.14 -5.85
CA GLN A 889 -43.86 -26.04 -5.87
C GLN A 889 -45.15 -25.36 -5.38
N ILE A 890 -45.38 -24.13 -5.84
CA ILE A 890 -46.56 -23.33 -5.50
C ILE A 890 -47.39 -23.01 -6.75
N SER A 891 -48.65 -22.62 -6.56
CA SER A 891 -49.50 -22.20 -7.67
C SER A 891 -48.96 -20.91 -8.34
N ARG A 892 -49.33 -20.71 -9.61
CA ARG A 892 -49.01 -19.48 -10.34
C ARG A 892 -49.56 -18.22 -9.65
N GLU A 893 -50.70 -18.34 -8.97
CA GLU A 893 -51.29 -17.25 -8.19
C GLU A 893 -50.48 -16.93 -6.93
N GLU A 894 -50.00 -17.94 -6.21
CA GLU A 894 -49.11 -17.76 -5.05
C GLU A 894 -47.75 -17.18 -5.48
N ALA A 895 -47.18 -17.66 -6.58
CA ALA A 895 -45.96 -17.10 -7.16
C ALA A 895 -46.15 -15.63 -7.59
N HIS A 896 -47.31 -15.30 -8.15
CA HIS A 896 -47.67 -13.91 -8.46
C HIS A 896 -47.76 -13.07 -7.17
N LYS A 897 -48.45 -13.56 -6.13
CA LYS A 897 -48.53 -12.90 -4.82
C LYS A 897 -47.14 -12.68 -4.21
N LEU A 898 -46.23 -13.64 -4.30
CA LEU A 898 -44.86 -13.52 -3.79
C LEU A 898 -44.09 -12.37 -4.46
N LYS A 899 -44.29 -12.15 -5.76
CA LYS A 899 -43.67 -11.05 -6.50
C LYS A 899 -44.28 -9.69 -6.20
N PHE A 900 -45.61 -9.62 -6.05
CA PHE A 900 -46.36 -8.37 -6.15
C PHE A 900 -47.08 -7.93 -4.86
N ASN A 901 -47.10 -8.74 -3.79
CA ASN A 901 -47.75 -8.34 -2.52
C ASN A 901 -47.06 -7.16 -1.81
N ARG A 902 -45.78 -6.91 -2.10
CA ARG A 902 -45.03 -5.75 -1.63
C ARG A 902 -44.68 -4.87 -2.82
N GLU A 903 -45.22 -3.66 -2.82
CA GLU A 903 -44.95 -2.63 -3.85
C GLU A 903 -43.84 -1.67 -3.42
N GLU A 904 -43.53 -1.65 -2.12
CA GLU A 904 -42.38 -0.95 -1.58
C GLU A 904 -41.06 -1.55 -2.12
N THR A 905 -39.98 -0.77 -2.10
CA THR A 905 -38.66 -1.20 -2.64
C THR A 905 -37.77 -1.77 -1.55
N PHE A 906 -37.13 -0.91 -0.74
CA PHE A 906 -36.11 -1.31 0.23
C PHE A 906 -36.59 -1.27 1.69
N LEU A 907 -37.61 -0.47 1.99
CA LEU A 907 -38.11 -0.23 3.35
C LEU A 907 -39.61 -0.53 3.42
N PHE A 908 -40.01 -1.41 4.32
CA PHE A 908 -41.39 -1.89 4.46
C PHE A 908 -42.01 -1.37 5.75
N GLY A 909 -43.21 -0.80 5.63
CA GLY A 909 -43.99 -0.38 6.78
C GLY A 909 -44.50 -1.58 7.58
N PRO A 910 -44.79 -1.40 8.89
CA PRO A 910 -45.37 -2.45 9.70
C PRO A 910 -46.72 -2.90 9.13
N SER A 911 -46.91 -4.21 9.03
CA SER A 911 -48.11 -4.78 8.42
C SER A 911 -49.32 -4.49 9.31
N SER A 912 -50.36 -3.85 8.77
CA SER A 912 -51.67 -3.82 9.40
C SER A 912 -52.22 -5.25 9.40
N ARG A 913 -52.03 -5.98 10.50
CA ARG A 913 -52.85 -7.18 10.74
C ARG A 913 -54.30 -6.73 10.64
N SER A 914 -55.01 -7.24 9.65
CA SER A 914 -56.46 -7.18 9.57
C SER A 914 -57.01 -7.81 10.85
N GLY A 915 -57.32 -6.98 11.83
CA GLY A 915 -58.25 -7.34 12.88
C GLY A 915 -59.53 -7.74 12.17
N GLY A 916 -59.90 -9.01 12.29
CA GLY A 916 -61.14 -9.52 11.71
C GLY A 916 -62.30 -8.63 12.13
N ARG A 917 -62.86 -7.90 11.18
CA ARG A 917 -64.24 -7.47 11.27
C ARG A 917 -65.06 -8.75 11.22
N ALA A 918 -65.46 -9.22 12.39
CA ALA A 918 -66.66 -10.03 12.50
C ALA A 918 -67.82 -9.14 12.01
N SER A 919 -68.35 -9.45 10.83
CA SER A 919 -69.66 -8.97 10.40
C SER A 919 -70.68 -10.08 10.67
N ALA A 920 -71.77 -9.69 11.33
CA ALA A 920 -73.00 -10.44 11.47
C ALA A 920 -73.57 -10.92 10.13
#